data_AF-A0A0S8JSC2-F1
#
_entry.id   AF-A0A0S8JSC2-F1
#
_cell.length_a   1.000
_cell.length_b   1.000
_cell.length_c   1.000
_cell.angle_alpha   90.00
_cell.angle_beta   90.00
_cell.angle_gamma   90.00
#
_symmetry.space_group_name_H-M   'P 1'
#
loop_
_entity.id
_entity.type
_entity.pdbx_description
1 polymer ?
#
loop_
_entity_poly.entity_id
_entity_poly.type
_entity_poly.pdbx_seq_one_letter_code
_entity_poly.pdbx_strand_id
1 'polypeptide(L)'
;MSIVTFFCVAGMEAHGADGAEPFASSAHFISDAEPTELGLIVNPLDYAAERIGLDVRNVQLPREYEGNYRLACRFPIIDYVSNRPLYMKTWAESATEQLAVRHREDGIGAVRYALTLLRGTGEYETASRQAGQEAVAQLTEALSESNLTAEYQEALVALFRGYCAAWEVAGLARANLTTEDLEFFDTNPGYFLAPDGQKMPPLTGSVDSHFQFIERARRVGYEQIFYAAAILSDAVQVYVSTIGGFRIGDYVIDIGQAEEMLEIETAAGRVLISGFGADTHREDAEIIIDLGGDDTYANNAGGCRSTETRVACCIDHAGDDEYSSPGGRYVQGFGFLGAGLLIDLGGDDRDMAEHFAQAGGVMGVGVIWDKGGDDMYDASAFCQGAGMFGLGLLLDSAGEDRFDCATLGQGGATTLGLGILSDLEGDDRYQLAVSRTKDALGRTPGYGQGGALSFRHMPWRGELTAYGGVGMLIDSEGNDRYRSKGWCDQGGSYIMSLGVLVDMSGNDHYSSQTGQGSGIHVTNAILVDRGGHDIYEGVFRAGGSGGDRSPAFLLDYGGNDIYVSKTSSYGTGCKPFSFSLFVDYEGEDRYICPEPEGKITFNNWDSFGGVWPESEPYLWPYAICLDLGGEDEYRVRHRTNNSQRHSFGHGIHLDMMWDGGDVVGVVENPLEPYRPFPLPQAVRRSPYYEDIRALQSADTFTRFQAIGRITRAGPAAVPVLAETIRRSSHRQFNRDVMECLHHFLSQSEISETVIPSLVALLGAEDEEVRTVMADDFGVWKIAAAEEGLIAAARTDGAASVRRFALSSLMELESREALPLASDLALADPSEDVRRTAVRYLSRVRDDDVDPYPILAKVLQRDDRSSVRVAAAEGIGRLRDERGIRFLRRVAASGDVYLQRAAARSLAELYQIEGIELLIESLSFPSIDAFYNYDRNVPNWIAGYANFDLPEDERYDQERWREWYRQHRRRVDIRANVDMYRESLALTESLRGASSESQIQQYEEFLEKYPDNERIQRLLAQKLNEEAWNMVTAAEGTPEFDPETGLGYALRAVELKPHPNYYDTLAEAYVAAGRIDEAMTVCRQMLIRYPGEKMFLDRLERCERMQATK
;
A
#
# COMPACT_ATOMS: atom_id res chain seq x y z
N MET A 1 -21.79 35.38 17.58
CA MET A 1 -21.40 36.80 17.37
C MET A 1 -19.94 36.81 16.97
N SER A 2 -19.70 37.07 15.67
CA SER A 2 -18.48 37.61 15.01
C SER A 2 -17.18 36.77 14.95
N ILE A 3 -16.58 36.78 13.73
CA ILE A 3 -15.23 36.30 13.28
C ILE A 3 -15.33 34.88 12.63
N VAL A 4 -15.06 34.61 11.34
CA VAL A 4 -14.34 35.31 10.24
C VAL A 4 -14.83 34.80 8.86
N THR A 5 -14.88 35.73 7.90
CA THR A 5 -15.16 35.59 6.45
C THR A 5 -13.84 35.77 5.67
N PHE A 6 -13.56 34.99 4.62
CA PHE A 6 -12.64 35.24 3.45
C PHE A 6 -12.24 33.88 2.81
N PHE A 7 -12.11 33.62 1.49
CA PHE A 7 -12.20 34.34 0.20
C PHE A 7 -12.43 33.26 -0.90
N CYS A 8 -13.28 33.50 -1.92
CA CYS A 8 -13.09 32.96 -3.29
C CYS A 8 -14.02 33.66 -4.32
N VAL A 9 -13.55 33.68 -5.58
CA VAL A 9 -14.16 34.17 -6.85
C VAL A 9 -13.84 35.62 -7.26
N ALA A 10 -13.04 35.75 -8.34
CA ALA A 10 -13.43 36.47 -9.56
C ALA A 10 -12.36 36.37 -10.67
N GLY A 11 -12.80 36.03 -11.88
CA GLY A 11 -12.04 36.19 -13.12
C GLY A 11 -12.25 37.56 -13.77
N MET A 12 -11.19 38.06 -14.41
CA MET A 12 -11.11 38.99 -15.54
C MET A 12 -11.85 40.35 -15.48
N GLU A 13 -11.07 41.43 -15.36
CA GLU A 13 -11.18 42.59 -16.27
C GLU A 13 -9.78 43.12 -16.62
N ALA A 14 -9.59 43.47 -17.89
CA ALA A 14 -8.36 44.03 -18.43
C ALA A 14 -8.21 45.51 -18.04
N HIS A 15 -7.01 45.96 -17.66
CA HIS A 15 -6.36 47.21 -18.12
C HIS A 15 -5.05 47.53 -17.35
N GLY A 16 -3.96 47.75 -18.10
CA GLY A 16 -3.00 48.86 -17.87
C GLY A 16 -1.92 48.74 -16.79
N ALA A 17 -0.70 48.43 -17.24
CA ALA A 17 0.62 48.99 -16.86
C ALA A 17 1.03 49.25 -15.39
N ASP A 18 2.25 48.77 -15.11
CA ASP A 18 3.24 49.19 -14.11
C ASP A 18 3.04 48.84 -12.63
N GLY A 19 3.90 47.93 -12.17
CA GLY A 19 4.67 48.12 -10.93
C GLY A 19 4.14 47.50 -9.64
N ALA A 20 4.87 46.48 -9.19
CA ALA A 20 5.06 46.04 -7.80
C ALA A 20 3.89 45.33 -7.06
N GLU A 21 4.24 44.10 -6.63
CA GLU A 21 3.75 43.21 -5.56
C GLU A 21 2.34 43.37 -4.98
N PRO A 22 1.65 42.23 -4.73
CA PRO A 22 0.89 42.23 -3.49
C PRO A 22 0.76 40.88 -2.71
N PHE A 23 0.66 41.06 -1.40
CA PHE A 23 0.05 40.25 -0.32
C PHE A 23 0.85 39.16 0.41
N ALA A 24 1.67 39.64 1.35
CA ALA A 24 1.85 39.03 2.68
C ALA A 24 0.80 39.55 3.70
N SER A 25 0.68 38.79 4.80
CA SER A 25 -0.11 39.00 6.04
C SER A 25 -1.59 38.59 5.98
N SER A 26 -2.16 37.86 6.94
CA SER A 26 -1.62 37.14 8.11
C SER A 26 -2.77 36.28 8.67
N ALA A 27 -2.62 34.96 8.63
CA ALA A 27 -3.39 34.04 9.48
C ALA A 27 -2.48 33.65 10.63
N HIS A 28 -2.94 33.79 11.88
CA HIS A 28 -2.26 33.28 13.06
C HIS A 28 -2.29 31.75 13.05
N PHE A 29 -1.52 31.13 12.17
CA PHE A 29 -0.90 29.84 12.39
C PHE A 29 0.46 30.12 13.04
N ILE A 30 0.97 29.15 13.80
CA ILE A 30 2.15 29.24 14.68
C ILE A 30 3.25 30.15 14.10
N SER A 31 3.75 31.06 14.94
CA SER A 31 4.67 32.14 14.62
C SER A 31 5.77 31.78 13.63
N ASP A 32 5.93 32.64 12.61
CA ASP A 32 7.19 32.94 11.94
C ASP A 32 8.22 33.43 12.97
N ALA A 33 8.77 32.53 13.78
CA ALA A 33 9.96 32.83 14.55
C ALA A 33 11.10 33.04 13.53
N GLU A 34 11.58 34.28 13.42
CA GLU A 34 12.85 34.57 12.76
C GLU A 34 13.94 33.61 13.28
N PRO A 35 14.90 33.20 12.44
CA PRO A 35 15.96 32.28 12.83
C PRO A 35 16.80 32.91 13.94
N THR A 36 16.48 32.59 15.18
CA THR A 36 17.39 32.80 16.30
C THR A 36 18.63 31.96 16.03
N GLU A 37 19.79 32.61 16.18
CA GLU A 37 21.14 32.08 15.96
C GLU A 37 21.27 30.60 16.37
N LEU A 38 21.70 29.78 15.40
CA LEU A 38 21.96 28.34 15.49
C LEU A 38 22.61 27.92 16.81
N GLY A 39 21.91 27.08 17.55
CA GLY A 39 22.43 26.34 18.70
C GLY A 39 21.37 25.40 19.26
N LEU A 40 21.23 24.24 18.61
CA LEU A 40 20.50 22.99 18.96
C LEU A 40 19.63 22.53 17.76
N ILE A 41 19.90 21.34 17.23
CA ILE A 41 19.04 20.67 16.24
C ILE A 41 17.81 20.17 17.01
N VAL A 42 16.61 20.66 16.70
CA VAL A 42 15.42 20.51 17.57
C VAL A 42 14.54 19.30 17.21
N ASN A 43 14.71 18.69 16.02
CA ASN A 43 13.84 17.58 15.54
C ASN A 43 14.62 16.59 14.64
N PRO A 44 14.30 15.27 14.64
CA PRO A 44 14.96 14.25 13.84
C PRO A 44 14.99 14.51 12.32
N LEU A 45 13.95 15.14 11.78
CA LEU A 45 13.88 15.45 10.36
C LEU A 45 14.93 16.47 9.95
N ASP A 46 15.12 17.54 10.75
CA ASP A 46 16.18 18.52 10.51
C ASP A 46 17.57 17.87 10.65
N TYR A 47 17.72 16.97 11.62
CA TYR A 47 18.94 16.18 11.81
C TYR A 47 19.27 15.32 10.59
N ALA A 48 18.27 14.65 10.00
CA ALA A 48 18.42 13.82 8.81
C ALA A 48 18.69 14.65 7.55
N ALA A 49 17.98 15.76 7.40
CA ALA A 49 18.08 16.67 6.28
C ALA A 49 19.49 17.28 6.15
N GLU A 50 20.06 17.77 7.26
CA GLU A 50 21.42 18.32 7.30
C GLU A 50 22.46 17.31 6.78
N ARG A 51 22.26 16.02 7.11
CA ARG A 51 23.14 14.91 6.73
C ARG A 51 23.09 14.52 5.26
N ILE A 52 22.07 14.94 4.52
CA ILE A 52 21.99 14.77 3.06
C ILE A 52 22.10 16.10 2.32
N GLY A 53 22.50 17.17 3.03
CA GLY A 53 22.63 18.52 2.47
C GLY A 53 21.31 19.12 2.01
N LEU A 54 20.19 18.68 2.59
CA LEU A 54 18.84 19.16 2.32
C LEU A 54 18.44 20.19 3.36
N ASP A 55 17.86 21.30 2.92
CA ASP A 55 17.08 22.17 3.81
C ASP A 55 15.61 21.86 3.59
N VAL A 56 15.02 21.07 4.48
CA VAL A 56 13.64 20.57 4.36
C VAL A 56 12.60 21.70 4.29
N ARG A 57 12.92 22.89 4.81
CA ARG A 57 12.07 24.09 4.74
C ARG A 57 12.07 24.73 3.35
N ASN A 58 13.08 24.43 2.54
CA ASN A 58 13.30 24.96 1.20
C ASN A 58 13.24 23.87 0.12
N VAL A 59 12.64 22.70 0.41
CA VAL A 59 12.33 21.67 -0.60
C VAL A 59 11.35 22.28 -1.59
N GLN A 60 11.89 22.89 -2.65
CA GLN A 60 11.11 23.32 -3.80
C GLN A 60 11.11 22.19 -4.81
N LEU A 61 10.04 21.40 -4.77
CA LEU A 61 9.66 20.61 -5.93
C LEU A 61 9.38 21.61 -7.07
N PRO A 62 9.82 21.35 -8.31
CA PRO A 62 9.73 22.34 -9.39
C PRO A 62 8.30 22.88 -9.57
N ARG A 63 8.24 24.19 -9.78
CA ARG A 63 7.06 25.08 -9.64
C ARG A 63 6.04 24.96 -10.77
N GLU A 64 4.83 25.47 -10.50
CA GLU A 64 3.60 25.60 -11.32
C GLU A 64 3.69 26.06 -12.81
N TYR A 65 4.86 26.30 -13.41
CA TYR A 65 4.99 27.06 -14.70
C TYR A 65 5.93 26.49 -15.76
N GLU A 66 6.17 25.18 -15.82
CA GLU A 66 6.82 24.57 -17.00
C GLU A 66 5.93 24.59 -18.28
N GLY A 67 4.73 25.19 -18.21
CA GLY A 67 3.92 25.62 -19.36
C GLY A 67 3.26 27.00 -19.16
N ASN A 68 3.20 27.81 -20.22
CA ASN A 68 2.43 29.06 -20.24
C ASN A 68 0.92 28.75 -20.34
N TYR A 69 0.25 28.51 -19.22
CA TYR A 69 -1.20 28.29 -19.18
C TYR A 69 -1.98 29.60 -19.19
N ARG A 70 -3.17 29.60 -19.79
CA ARG A 70 -4.07 30.77 -19.79
C ARG A 70 -5.23 30.64 -18.81
N LEU A 71 -5.69 29.43 -18.52
CA LEU A 71 -6.83 29.13 -17.64
C LEU A 71 -6.54 27.83 -16.87
N ALA A 72 -6.31 27.92 -15.55
CA ALA A 72 -6.09 26.79 -14.66
C ALA A 72 -7.31 26.60 -13.76
N CYS A 73 -7.96 25.43 -13.83
CA CYS A 73 -8.94 25.00 -12.83
C CYS A 73 -8.22 24.04 -11.87
N ARG A 74 -8.16 24.38 -10.57
CA ARG A 74 -7.34 23.66 -9.58
C ARG A 74 -7.93 23.70 -8.18
N PHE A 75 -7.60 22.69 -7.37
CA PHE A 75 -7.77 22.73 -5.92
C PHE A 75 -6.61 23.50 -5.28
N PRO A 76 -6.87 24.60 -4.56
CA PRO A 76 -5.81 25.40 -3.94
C PRO A 76 -4.89 24.60 -3.01
N ILE A 77 -5.43 23.57 -2.34
CA ILE A 77 -4.64 22.73 -1.44
C ILE A 77 -3.53 21.97 -2.17
N ILE A 78 -3.78 21.47 -3.38
CA ILE A 78 -2.79 20.72 -4.17
C ILE A 78 -1.59 21.61 -4.48
N ASP A 79 -1.83 22.85 -4.92
CA ASP A 79 -0.75 23.82 -5.15
C ASP A 79 0.01 24.12 -3.85
N TYR A 80 -0.72 24.28 -2.75
CA TYR A 80 -0.15 24.61 -1.46
C TYR A 80 0.79 23.51 -0.96
N VAL A 81 0.35 22.26 -0.96
CA VAL A 81 1.17 21.11 -0.49
C VAL A 81 2.31 20.78 -1.45
N SER A 82 2.12 20.98 -2.77
CA SER A 82 3.21 20.79 -3.75
C SER A 82 4.34 21.79 -3.53
N ASN A 83 4.00 23.04 -3.18
CA ASN A 83 4.99 24.09 -2.89
C ASN A 83 5.57 24.00 -1.48
N ARG A 84 4.89 23.30 -0.56
CA ARG A 84 5.28 23.16 0.85
C ARG A 84 5.04 21.72 1.34
N PRO A 85 5.84 20.75 0.88
CA PRO A 85 5.58 19.33 1.14
C PRO A 85 5.32 18.97 2.61
N LEU A 86 6.09 19.56 3.55
CA LEU A 86 5.92 19.26 4.98
C LEU A 86 4.57 19.71 5.55
N TYR A 87 3.91 20.70 4.96
CA TYR A 87 2.59 21.14 5.41
C TYR A 87 1.49 20.14 5.03
N MET A 88 1.75 19.25 4.05
CA MET A 88 0.84 18.17 3.68
C MET A 88 0.46 17.32 4.89
N LYS A 89 1.46 16.97 5.71
CA LYS A 89 1.27 16.21 6.96
C LYS A 89 0.26 16.91 7.88
N THR A 90 0.56 18.15 8.27
CA THR A 90 -0.28 18.90 9.21
C THR A 90 -1.69 19.13 8.67
N TRP A 91 -1.82 19.38 7.36
CA TRP A 91 -3.14 19.55 6.75
C TRP A 91 -3.93 18.24 6.73
N ALA A 92 -3.31 17.12 6.30
CA ALA A 92 -3.98 15.82 6.23
C ALA A 92 -4.49 15.41 7.61
N GLU A 93 -3.61 15.39 8.62
CA GLU A 93 -3.97 15.05 10.01
C GLU A 93 -5.09 15.92 10.56
N SER A 94 -5.00 17.25 10.37
CA SER A 94 -6.02 18.17 10.88
C SER A 94 -7.34 18.06 10.11
N ALA A 95 -7.30 17.77 8.82
CA ALA A 95 -8.49 17.63 7.99
C ALA A 95 -9.22 16.33 8.30
N THR A 96 -8.51 15.21 8.42
CA THR A 96 -9.10 13.90 8.72
C THR A 96 -9.66 13.84 10.14
N GLU A 97 -8.90 14.32 11.13
CA GLU A 97 -9.36 14.40 12.53
C GLU A 97 -10.64 15.24 12.66
N GLN A 98 -10.68 16.40 12.00
CA GLN A 98 -11.86 17.25 11.99
C GLN A 98 -13.06 16.64 11.26
N LEU A 99 -12.84 15.78 10.26
CA LEU A 99 -13.92 15.07 9.61
C LEU A 99 -14.44 13.96 10.52
N ALA A 100 -13.56 13.11 11.07
CA ALA A 100 -13.91 12.01 11.97
C ALA A 100 -14.64 12.50 13.23
N VAL A 101 -14.16 13.58 13.86
CA VAL A 101 -14.85 14.20 15.01
C VAL A 101 -16.27 14.62 14.66
N ARG A 102 -16.47 15.25 13.51
CA ARG A 102 -17.81 15.68 13.10
C ARG A 102 -18.68 14.51 12.67
N HIS A 103 -18.10 13.50 12.02
CA HIS A 103 -18.78 12.28 11.65
C HIS A 103 -19.36 11.60 12.90
N ARG A 104 -18.54 11.48 13.95
CA ARG A 104 -18.95 10.91 15.25
C ARG A 104 -19.99 11.75 15.99
N GLU A 105 -19.98 13.08 15.83
CA GLU A 105 -21.01 13.96 16.40
C GLU A 105 -22.37 13.81 15.69
N ASP A 106 -22.37 13.98 14.37
CA ASP A 106 -23.47 13.68 13.45
C ASP A 106 -22.93 13.60 12.01
N GLY A 107 -23.23 12.53 11.26
CA GLY A 107 -22.71 12.34 9.89
C GLY A 107 -22.95 13.55 8.97
N ILE A 108 -24.07 14.27 9.14
CA ILE A 108 -24.35 15.53 8.43
C ILE A 108 -23.32 16.65 8.73
N GLY A 109 -22.78 16.71 9.93
CA GLY A 109 -21.67 17.57 10.33
C GLY A 109 -20.43 17.34 9.48
N ALA A 110 -20.11 16.07 9.19
CA ALA A 110 -19.03 15.70 8.28
C ALA A 110 -19.34 16.16 6.84
N VAL A 111 -20.58 16.00 6.36
CA VAL A 111 -21.00 16.53 5.03
C VAL A 111 -20.74 18.04 4.93
N ARG A 112 -21.17 18.81 5.93
CA ARG A 112 -20.95 20.26 5.97
C ARG A 112 -19.46 20.61 5.92
N TYR A 113 -18.64 19.90 6.69
CA TYR A 113 -17.21 20.15 6.70
C TYR A 113 -16.54 19.80 5.37
N ALA A 114 -16.87 18.67 4.75
CA ALA A 114 -16.39 18.30 3.42
C ALA A 114 -16.73 19.36 2.37
N LEU A 115 -17.94 19.95 2.42
CA LEU A 115 -18.32 21.06 1.56
C LEU A 115 -17.49 22.33 1.82
N THR A 116 -17.01 22.55 3.05
CA THR A 116 -16.10 23.69 3.34
C THR A 116 -14.73 23.53 2.70
N LEU A 117 -14.22 22.29 2.59
CA LEU A 117 -12.97 21.98 1.89
C LEU A 117 -13.06 22.35 0.40
N LEU A 118 -14.27 22.29 -0.17
CA LEU A 118 -14.55 22.71 -1.55
C LEU A 118 -14.75 24.22 -1.71
N ARG A 119 -15.24 24.95 -0.70
CA ARG A 119 -15.85 26.28 -0.94
C ARG A 119 -15.56 27.45 -0.03
N GLY A 120 -14.99 27.33 1.16
CA GLY A 120 -14.82 28.51 2.03
C GLY A 120 -16.13 29.31 2.21
N THR A 121 -17.08 28.73 2.94
CA THR A 121 -18.27 29.36 3.58
C THR A 121 -18.73 30.74 3.06
N GLY A 122 -19.76 30.76 2.21
CA GLY A 122 -20.55 31.96 1.91
C GLY A 122 -22.02 31.75 2.30
N GLU A 123 -22.64 32.74 2.94
CA GLU A 123 -24.09 32.78 3.18
C GLU A 123 -24.79 33.31 1.92
N TYR A 124 -25.83 32.61 1.45
CA TYR A 124 -26.65 33.02 0.31
C TYR A 124 -28.14 33.01 0.68
N GLU A 125 -28.84 34.13 0.43
CA GLU A 125 -30.27 34.23 0.65
C GLU A 125 -31.05 33.34 -0.34
N THR A 126 -31.78 32.36 0.18
CA THR A 126 -32.78 31.61 -0.58
C THR A 126 -34.11 32.36 -0.55
N ALA A 127 -34.59 32.81 -1.71
CA ALA A 127 -35.99 33.19 -1.89
C ALA A 127 -36.74 32.00 -2.50
N SER A 128 -37.57 31.33 -1.69
CA SER A 128 -38.49 30.29 -2.17
C SER A 128 -39.40 30.86 -3.27
N ARG A 129 -39.38 30.24 -4.45
CA ARG A 129 -40.23 30.62 -5.58
C ARG A 129 -41.60 29.96 -5.47
N GLN A 130 -42.53 30.41 -6.33
CA GLN A 130 -43.93 29.95 -6.34
C GLN A 130 -44.08 28.42 -6.52
N ALA A 131 -43.16 27.77 -7.23
CA ALA A 131 -43.22 26.33 -7.50
C ALA A 131 -42.92 25.48 -6.25
N GLY A 132 -41.91 25.82 -5.44
CA GLY A 132 -41.67 25.12 -4.17
C GLY A 132 -42.81 25.29 -3.17
N GLN A 133 -43.48 26.45 -3.17
CA GLN A 133 -44.67 26.67 -2.32
C GLN A 133 -45.85 25.80 -2.73
N GLU A 134 -46.05 25.59 -4.04
CA GLU A 134 -47.08 24.71 -4.57
C GLU A 134 -46.82 23.24 -4.22
N ALA A 135 -45.59 22.76 -4.41
CA ALA A 135 -45.20 21.40 -4.05
C ALA A 135 -45.39 21.12 -2.54
N VAL A 136 -44.98 22.06 -1.67
CA VAL A 136 -45.16 21.94 -0.22
C VAL A 136 -46.64 21.89 0.15
N ALA A 137 -47.50 22.66 -0.52
CA ALA A 137 -48.94 22.62 -0.30
C ALA A 137 -49.55 21.26 -0.70
N GLN A 138 -49.13 20.70 -1.85
CA GLN A 138 -49.56 19.38 -2.31
C GLN A 138 -49.20 18.27 -1.31
N LEU A 139 -47.96 18.27 -0.80
CA LEU A 139 -47.55 17.32 0.23
C LEU A 139 -48.34 17.50 1.53
N THR A 140 -48.51 18.75 1.99
CA THR A 140 -49.20 19.03 3.25
C THR A 140 -50.67 18.57 3.21
N GLU A 141 -51.34 18.75 2.08
CA GLU A 141 -52.71 18.27 1.87
C GLU A 141 -52.77 16.73 1.93
N ALA A 142 -51.91 16.05 1.18
CA ALA A 142 -51.86 14.58 1.17
C ALA A 142 -51.54 13.99 2.55
N LEU A 143 -50.59 14.57 3.28
CA LEU A 143 -50.25 14.14 4.64
C LEU A 143 -51.41 14.35 5.62
N SER A 144 -52.22 15.40 5.46
CA SER A 144 -53.37 15.65 6.35
C SER A 144 -54.49 14.60 6.22
N GLU A 145 -54.50 13.85 5.12
CA GLU A 145 -55.43 12.73 4.88
C GLU A 145 -54.84 11.36 5.29
N SER A 146 -53.55 11.32 5.66
CA SER A 146 -52.85 10.11 6.11
C SER A 146 -53.15 9.76 7.57
N ASN A 147 -52.81 8.52 7.95
CA ASN A 147 -52.90 8.06 9.34
C ASN A 147 -51.67 8.43 10.20
N LEU A 148 -50.70 9.15 9.64
CA LEU A 148 -49.48 9.55 10.36
C LEU A 148 -49.80 10.53 11.49
N THR A 149 -49.00 10.53 12.56
CA THR A 149 -49.17 11.49 13.67
C THR A 149 -48.85 12.92 13.23
N ALA A 150 -49.42 13.91 13.93
CA ALA A 150 -49.18 15.31 13.61
C ALA A 150 -47.69 15.68 13.72
N GLU A 151 -46.99 15.14 14.72
CA GLU A 151 -45.56 15.33 14.91
C GLU A 151 -44.76 14.80 13.71
N TYR A 152 -45.13 13.63 13.19
CA TYR A 152 -44.47 13.03 12.02
C TYR A 152 -44.76 13.81 10.74
N GLN A 153 -46.02 14.21 10.53
CA GLN A 153 -46.42 15.08 9.42
C GLN A 153 -45.65 16.41 9.44
N GLU A 154 -45.48 17.04 10.60
CA GLU A 154 -44.71 18.28 10.75
C GLU A 154 -43.24 18.10 10.38
N ALA A 155 -42.61 17.00 10.82
CA ALA A 155 -41.23 16.68 10.48
C ALA A 155 -41.04 16.43 8.98
N LEU A 156 -41.94 15.68 8.34
CA LEU A 156 -41.93 15.43 6.90
C LEU A 156 -42.11 16.70 6.08
N VAL A 157 -43.04 17.59 6.50
CA VAL A 157 -43.21 18.89 5.84
C VAL A 157 -41.97 19.77 6.00
N ALA A 158 -41.28 19.72 7.14
CA ALA A 158 -40.04 20.45 7.35
C ALA A 158 -38.91 19.94 6.44
N LEU A 159 -38.72 18.62 6.35
CA LEU A 159 -37.79 17.97 5.43
C LEU A 159 -38.09 18.38 3.98
N PHE A 160 -39.35 18.27 3.57
CA PHE A 160 -39.76 18.56 2.20
C PHE A 160 -39.60 20.04 1.81
N ARG A 161 -39.77 20.97 2.76
CA ARG A 161 -39.46 22.39 2.54
C ARG A 161 -37.97 22.60 2.26
N GLY A 162 -37.10 21.93 3.02
CA GLY A 162 -35.66 21.96 2.80
C GLY A 162 -35.29 21.35 1.44
N TYR A 163 -35.85 20.19 1.12
CA TYR A 163 -35.74 19.57 -0.20
C TYR A 163 -36.16 20.53 -1.33
N CYS A 164 -37.33 21.17 -1.24
CA CYS A 164 -37.80 22.11 -2.26
C CYS A 164 -36.85 23.30 -2.43
N ALA A 165 -36.29 23.82 -1.33
CA ALA A 165 -35.29 24.88 -1.39
C ALA A 165 -34.00 24.41 -2.08
N ALA A 166 -33.50 23.21 -1.73
CA ALA A 166 -32.35 22.60 -2.40
C ALA A 166 -32.62 22.38 -3.90
N TRP A 167 -33.80 21.89 -4.26
CA TRP A 167 -34.22 21.64 -5.64
C TRP A 167 -34.26 22.90 -6.50
N GLU A 168 -34.75 24.02 -5.95
CA GLU A 168 -34.75 25.32 -6.62
C GLU A 168 -33.32 25.83 -6.85
N VAL A 169 -32.46 25.73 -5.83
CA VAL A 169 -31.06 26.14 -5.91
C VAL A 169 -30.29 25.29 -6.92
N ALA A 170 -30.42 23.96 -6.87
CA ALA A 170 -29.80 23.04 -7.83
C ALA A 170 -30.27 23.34 -9.28
N GLY A 171 -31.50 23.81 -9.46
CA GLY A 171 -31.99 24.29 -10.77
C GLY A 171 -31.20 25.48 -11.32
N LEU A 172 -30.67 26.36 -10.46
CA LEU A 172 -29.84 27.51 -10.87
C LEU A 172 -28.45 27.08 -11.34
N ALA A 173 -27.94 25.95 -10.85
CA ALA A 173 -26.63 25.41 -11.27
C ALA A 173 -26.55 25.14 -12.77
N ARG A 174 -27.71 24.95 -13.41
CA ARG A 174 -27.83 24.61 -14.83
C ARG A 174 -28.10 25.83 -15.72
N ALA A 175 -28.13 27.05 -15.17
CA ALA A 175 -28.55 28.25 -15.89
C ALA A 175 -27.68 28.60 -17.12
N ASN A 176 -26.42 28.17 -17.13
CA ASN A 176 -25.48 28.39 -18.24
C ASN A 176 -25.29 27.16 -19.13
N LEU A 177 -26.02 26.07 -18.89
CA LEU A 177 -25.99 24.85 -19.69
C LEU A 177 -27.07 24.92 -20.78
N THR A 178 -26.69 24.56 -22.00
CA THR A 178 -27.64 24.36 -23.10
C THR A 178 -28.26 22.96 -23.03
N THR A 179 -29.39 22.74 -23.72
CA THR A 179 -29.97 21.39 -23.87
C THR A 179 -28.96 20.40 -24.45
N GLU A 180 -28.12 20.85 -25.40
CA GLU A 180 -27.05 20.04 -25.97
C GLU A 180 -25.96 19.69 -24.94
N ASP A 181 -25.66 20.59 -23.99
CA ASP A 181 -24.72 20.29 -22.90
C ASP A 181 -25.28 19.18 -21.99
N LEU A 182 -26.56 19.24 -21.63
CA LEU A 182 -27.22 18.23 -20.79
C LEU A 182 -27.32 16.88 -21.50
N GLU A 183 -27.79 16.87 -22.75
CA GLU A 183 -27.81 15.66 -23.59
C GLU A 183 -26.41 15.04 -23.75
N PHE A 184 -25.38 15.87 -23.88
CA PHE A 184 -24.00 15.41 -23.96
C PHE A 184 -23.58 14.66 -22.69
N PHE A 185 -23.90 15.19 -21.51
CA PHE A 185 -23.56 14.54 -20.24
C PHE A 185 -24.32 13.22 -20.04
N ASP A 186 -25.62 13.18 -20.33
CA ASP A 186 -26.42 11.96 -20.20
C ASP A 186 -25.98 10.85 -21.17
N THR A 187 -25.62 11.20 -22.40
CA THR A 187 -25.31 10.22 -23.45
C THR A 187 -23.85 9.79 -23.50
N ASN A 188 -22.94 10.45 -22.76
CA ASN A 188 -21.50 10.14 -22.79
C ASN A 188 -20.89 9.86 -21.40
N PRO A 189 -21.40 8.89 -20.63
CA PRO A 189 -20.73 8.39 -19.41
C PRO A 189 -19.34 7.79 -19.73
N GLY A 190 -19.12 7.43 -21.00
CA GLY A 190 -17.85 6.96 -21.57
C GLY A 190 -16.65 7.91 -21.41
N TYR A 191 -16.84 9.12 -20.86
CA TYR A 191 -15.78 10.05 -20.49
C TYR A 191 -15.19 9.79 -19.10
N PHE A 192 -15.92 9.08 -18.24
CA PHE A 192 -15.51 8.80 -16.87
C PHE A 192 -14.98 7.37 -16.74
N LEU A 193 -15.65 6.44 -17.43
CA LEU A 193 -15.28 5.03 -17.52
C LEU A 193 -15.68 4.52 -18.91
N ALA A 194 -14.81 3.79 -19.59
CA ALA A 194 -15.13 3.24 -20.90
C ALA A 194 -16.28 2.22 -20.82
N PRO A 195 -17.03 1.98 -21.92
CA PRO A 195 -18.14 1.03 -21.91
C PRO A 195 -17.75 -0.43 -21.57
N ASP A 196 -16.48 -0.79 -21.75
CA ASP A 196 -15.94 -2.10 -21.37
C ASP A 196 -15.61 -2.18 -19.87
N GLY A 197 -15.72 -1.08 -19.12
CA GLY A 197 -15.36 -0.99 -17.70
C GLY A 197 -13.86 -1.08 -17.43
N GLN A 198 -13.03 -1.32 -18.45
CA GLN A 198 -11.60 -1.64 -18.30
C GLN A 198 -10.68 -0.46 -18.60
N LYS A 199 -11.14 0.49 -19.42
CA LYS A 199 -10.35 1.69 -19.72
C LYS A 199 -10.85 2.88 -18.94
N MET A 200 -9.92 3.63 -18.37
CA MET A 200 -10.17 4.94 -17.80
C MET A 200 -9.90 6.00 -18.85
N PRO A 201 -10.95 6.60 -19.45
CA PRO A 201 -10.78 7.70 -20.38
C PRO A 201 -9.93 8.83 -19.79
N PRO A 202 -9.92 9.12 -18.47
CA PRO A 202 -8.99 10.11 -17.95
C PRO A 202 -7.50 9.87 -18.25
N LEU A 203 -7.10 8.60 -18.39
CA LEU A 203 -5.74 8.19 -18.72
C LEU A 203 -5.55 7.82 -20.19
N THR A 204 -6.60 7.36 -20.87
CA THR A 204 -6.52 6.76 -22.21
C THR A 204 -7.29 7.51 -23.31
N GLY A 205 -8.07 8.52 -22.94
CA GLY A 205 -8.88 9.32 -23.86
C GLY A 205 -8.05 10.23 -24.76
N SER A 206 -8.63 10.68 -25.88
CA SER A 206 -7.97 11.65 -26.74
C SER A 206 -8.01 13.04 -26.10
N VAL A 207 -6.96 13.84 -26.32
CA VAL A 207 -6.89 15.22 -25.82
C VAL A 207 -8.13 16.02 -26.23
N ASP A 208 -8.57 15.93 -27.50
CA ASP A 208 -9.75 16.66 -27.97
C ASP A 208 -11.03 16.28 -27.21
N SER A 209 -11.17 15.01 -26.83
CA SER A 209 -12.33 14.51 -26.08
C SER A 209 -12.36 15.07 -24.65
N HIS A 210 -11.22 15.13 -23.95
CA HIS A 210 -11.13 15.76 -22.63
C HIS A 210 -11.41 17.26 -22.68
N PHE A 211 -10.88 17.96 -23.68
CA PHE A 211 -11.14 19.39 -23.85
C PHE A 211 -12.62 19.67 -24.08
N GLN A 212 -13.31 18.87 -24.93
CA GLN A 212 -14.75 19.01 -25.13
C GLN A 212 -15.54 18.84 -23.83
N PHE A 213 -15.16 17.86 -23.00
CA PHE A 213 -15.78 17.64 -21.71
C PHE A 213 -15.57 18.85 -20.77
N ILE A 214 -14.31 19.25 -20.55
CA ILE A 214 -13.96 20.34 -19.61
C ILE A 214 -14.60 21.67 -20.04
N GLU A 215 -14.68 21.94 -21.35
CA GLU A 215 -15.32 23.13 -21.92
C GLU A 215 -16.83 23.24 -21.64
N ARG A 216 -17.50 22.10 -21.45
CA ARG A 216 -18.91 22.05 -21.04
C ARG A 216 -19.02 22.05 -19.52
N ALA A 217 -18.21 21.24 -18.82
CA ALA A 217 -18.19 21.13 -17.36
C ALA A 217 -17.96 22.49 -16.69
N ARG A 218 -17.10 23.35 -17.24
CA ARG A 218 -16.86 24.71 -16.72
C ARG A 218 -18.09 25.63 -16.70
N ARG A 219 -19.18 25.27 -17.40
CA ARG A 219 -20.43 26.05 -17.43
C ARG A 219 -21.36 25.67 -16.28
N VAL A 220 -21.07 24.57 -15.57
CA VAL A 220 -21.85 24.11 -14.42
C VAL A 220 -21.68 25.07 -13.25
N GLY A 221 -22.79 25.47 -12.63
CA GLY A 221 -22.82 26.25 -11.40
C GLY A 221 -22.59 25.36 -10.17
N TYR A 222 -21.34 24.93 -9.96
CA TYR A 222 -20.97 24.09 -8.83
C TYR A 222 -21.32 24.72 -7.47
N GLU A 223 -21.45 26.05 -7.38
CA GLU A 223 -21.79 26.74 -6.12
C GLU A 223 -23.18 26.42 -5.65
N GLN A 224 -24.08 26.43 -6.60
CA GLN A 224 -25.47 26.15 -6.39
C GLN A 224 -25.66 24.66 -6.05
N ILE A 225 -24.89 23.75 -6.66
CA ILE A 225 -24.94 22.32 -6.32
C ILE A 225 -24.48 22.07 -4.88
N PHE A 226 -23.31 22.59 -4.50
CA PHE A 226 -22.78 22.36 -3.15
C PHE A 226 -23.66 23.00 -2.08
N TYR A 227 -24.29 24.14 -2.40
CA TYR A 227 -25.24 24.78 -1.50
C TYR A 227 -26.56 24.01 -1.40
N ALA A 228 -27.07 23.46 -2.52
CA ALA A 228 -28.25 22.60 -2.51
C ALA A 228 -28.01 21.36 -1.63
N ALA A 229 -26.82 20.76 -1.72
CA ALA A 229 -26.44 19.64 -0.85
C ALA A 229 -26.42 20.04 0.62
N ALA A 230 -25.87 21.21 0.97
CA ALA A 230 -25.88 21.70 2.35
C ALA A 230 -27.32 21.91 2.88
N ILE A 231 -28.20 22.53 2.10
CA ILE A 231 -29.60 22.74 2.47
C ILE A 231 -30.33 21.41 2.69
N LEU A 232 -30.15 20.45 1.77
CA LEU A 232 -30.79 19.14 1.92
C LEU A 232 -30.26 18.42 3.16
N SER A 233 -28.94 18.45 3.37
CA SER A 233 -28.30 17.80 4.53
C SER A 233 -28.81 18.41 5.85
N ASP A 234 -28.93 19.74 5.95
CA ASP A 234 -29.49 20.39 7.14
C ASP A 234 -30.96 20.01 7.37
N ALA A 235 -31.74 19.84 6.29
CA ALA A 235 -33.13 19.40 6.38
C ALA A 235 -33.24 17.94 6.86
N VAL A 236 -32.37 17.06 6.35
CA VAL A 236 -32.20 15.68 6.82
C VAL A 236 -31.83 15.67 8.30
N GLN A 237 -30.85 16.46 8.74
CA GLN A 237 -30.44 16.52 10.14
C GLN A 237 -31.59 16.95 11.06
N VAL A 238 -32.38 17.96 10.66
CA VAL A 238 -33.57 18.37 11.42
C VAL A 238 -34.58 17.24 11.50
N TYR A 239 -34.82 16.52 10.40
CA TYR A 239 -35.72 15.38 10.39
C TYR A 239 -35.22 14.22 11.26
N VAL A 240 -33.98 13.76 11.07
CA VAL A 240 -33.35 12.66 11.84
C VAL A 240 -33.26 13.01 13.32
N SER A 241 -32.94 14.24 13.70
CA SER A 241 -32.94 14.65 15.12
C SER A 241 -34.34 14.75 15.73
N THR A 242 -35.34 15.14 14.92
CA THR A 242 -36.74 15.18 15.38
C THR A 242 -37.28 13.77 15.55
N ILE A 243 -37.14 12.90 14.54
CA ILE A 243 -37.72 11.54 14.52
C ILE A 243 -36.85 10.53 15.27
N GLY A 244 -35.53 10.55 15.12
CA GLY A 244 -34.58 9.70 15.84
C GLY A 244 -34.62 9.91 17.36
N GLY A 245 -35.07 11.09 17.82
CA GLY A 245 -35.40 11.35 19.23
C GLY A 245 -36.59 10.57 19.78
N PHE A 246 -37.37 9.88 18.93
CA PHE A 246 -38.54 9.09 19.34
C PHE A 246 -38.23 7.60 19.59
N ARG A 247 -37.02 7.09 19.32
CA ARG A 247 -36.61 5.73 19.75
C ARG A 247 -35.99 5.75 21.16
N ILE A 248 -36.68 5.12 22.11
CA ILE A 248 -36.14 4.76 23.45
C ILE A 248 -36.42 3.26 23.69
N GLY A 249 -35.45 2.40 23.38
CA GLY A 249 -35.51 0.96 23.70
C GLY A 249 -36.78 0.25 23.18
N ASP A 250 -37.42 -0.57 24.02
CA ASP A 250 -38.56 -1.43 23.67
C ASP A 250 -39.91 -0.70 23.39
N TYR A 251 -39.94 0.63 23.25
CA TYR A 251 -41.18 1.37 23.04
C TYR A 251 -41.45 1.63 21.55
N VAL A 252 -42.52 1.01 21.03
CA VAL A 252 -43.10 1.29 19.72
C VAL A 252 -43.71 2.69 19.71
N ILE A 253 -43.21 3.56 18.84
CA ILE A 253 -43.86 4.84 18.54
C ILE A 253 -45.15 4.52 17.78
N ASP A 254 -46.28 5.02 18.28
CA ASP A 254 -47.54 4.96 17.55
C ASP A 254 -47.46 5.97 16.39
N ILE A 255 -46.87 5.56 15.25
CA ILE A 255 -46.79 6.38 14.02
C ILE A 255 -48.12 6.36 13.25
N GLY A 256 -49.18 5.74 13.80
CA GLY A 256 -50.39 5.33 13.07
C GLY A 256 -50.22 3.99 12.37
N GLN A 257 -51.31 3.39 11.88
CA GLN A 257 -51.27 2.15 11.08
C GLN A 257 -50.72 2.45 9.68
N ALA A 258 -49.41 2.61 9.53
CA ALA A 258 -48.72 2.64 8.24
C ALA A 258 -48.48 1.19 7.76
N GLU A 259 -49.56 0.51 7.35
CA GLU A 259 -49.47 -0.81 6.66
C GLU A 259 -49.41 -0.65 5.12
N GLU A 260 -49.68 0.56 4.58
CA GLU A 260 -49.72 0.82 3.14
C GLU A 260 -48.76 1.96 2.75
N MET A 261 -47.97 1.74 1.69
CA MET A 261 -47.08 2.73 1.08
C MET A 261 -47.85 3.96 0.59
N LEU A 262 -47.43 5.15 1.00
CA LEU A 262 -48.00 6.43 0.59
C LEU A 262 -47.16 7.04 -0.54
N GLU A 263 -47.80 7.24 -1.69
CA GLU A 263 -47.19 7.84 -2.87
C GLU A 263 -47.82 9.21 -3.18
N ILE A 264 -46.99 10.24 -3.26
CA ILE A 264 -47.43 11.62 -3.45
C ILE A 264 -46.69 12.25 -4.62
N GLU A 265 -47.44 12.60 -5.66
CA GLU A 265 -46.94 13.35 -6.81
C GLU A 265 -46.97 14.86 -6.53
N THR A 266 -45.83 15.54 -6.66
CA THR A 266 -45.73 16.99 -6.47
C THR A 266 -45.10 17.68 -7.67
N ALA A 267 -45.24 19.00 -7.72
CA ALA A 267 -44.56 19.82 -8.73
C ALA A 267 -43.02 19.77 -8.64
N ALA A 268 -42.45 19.31 -7.53
CA ALA A 268 -41.00 19.18 -7.33
C ALA A 268 -40.47 17.75 -7.54
N GLY A 269 -41.35 16.75 -7.67
CA GLY A 269 -41.00 15.34 -7.76
C GLY A 269 -41.96 14.45 -6.97
N ARG A 270 -41.76 13.14 -7.09
CA ARG A 270 -42.48 12.09 -6.39
C ARG A 270 -41.89 11.87 -5.00
N VAL A 271 -42.77 11.69 -4.02
CA VAL A 271 -42.43 11.36 -2.63
C VAL A 271 -43.05 10.01 -2.29
N LEU A 272 -42.23 9.09 -1.78
CA LEU A 272 -42.62 7.77 -1.31
C LEU A 272 -42.38 7.68 0.20
N ILE A 273 -43.36 7.17 0.93
CA ILE A 273 -43.26 6.87 2.36
C ILE A 273 -43.72 5.42 2.57
N SER A 274 -42.80 4.52 2.91
CA SER A 274 -43.07 3.10 3.20
C SER A 274 -43.52 2.90 4.66
N GLY A 275 -43.98 1.68 4.97
CA GLY A 275 -44.42 1.28 6.30
C GLY A 275 -43.30 0.66 7.14
N PHE A 276 -43.66 -0.33 7.97
CA PHE A 276 -42.72 -1.16 8.74
C PHE A 276 -42.54 -2.58 8.16
N GLY A 277 -42.99 -2.78 6.93
CA GLY A 277 -43.07 -4.10 6.32
C GLY A 277 -42.12 -4.17 5.14
N ALA A 278 -41.55 -5.35 4.89
CA ALA A 278 -40.71 -5.61 3.73
C ALA A 278 -41.43 -5.26 2.41
N ASP A 279 -41.04 -4.13 1.85
CA ASP A 279 -41.48 -3.55 0.59
C ASP A 279 -40.43 -3.76 -0.51
N THR A 280 -40.74 -3.30 -1.72
CA THR A 280 -39.79 -3.34 -2.85
C THR A 280 -39.94 -2.11 -3.71
N HIS A 281 -38.94 -1.26 -3.70
CA HIS A 281 -38.93 0.02 -4.41
C HIS A 281 -38.35 -0.17 -5.82
N ARG A 282 -39.21 -0.14 -6.84
CA ARG A 282 -38.81 -0.37 -8.25
C ARG A 282 -38.73 0.87 -9.12
N GLU A 283 -39.50 1.89 -8.75
CA GLU A 283 -39.65 3.11 -9.52
C GLU A 283 -38.89 4.23 -8.80
N ASP A 284 -38.23 5.11 -9.56
CA ASP A 284 -37.49 6.22 -8.99
C ASP A 284 -38.42 7.20 -8.27
N ALA A 285 -37.89 7.83 -7.22
CA ALA A 285 -38.54 8.93 -6.51
C ALA A 285 -37.50 9.94 -6.02
N GLU A 286 -37.90 11.20 -5.91
CA GLU A 286 -37.04 12.26 -5.42
C GLU A 286 -36.89 12.24 -3.90
N ILE A 287 -37.90 11.77 -3.18
CA ILE A 287 -37.79 11.47 -1.75
C ILE A 287 -38.36 10.08 -1.47
N ILE A 288 -37.59 9.26 -0.78
CA ILE A 288 -38.01 7.98 -0.22
C ILE A 288 -37.77 8.05 1.28
N ILE A 289 -38.77 7.69 2.07
CA ILE A 289 -38.68 7.60 3.52
C ILE A 289 -39.26 6.25 3.91
N ASP A 290 -38.39 5.37 4.36
CA ASP A 290 -38.79 4.08 4.90
C ASP A 290 -38.80 4.15 6.43
N LEU A 291 -39.78 3.53 7.08
CA LEU A 291 -39.89 3.50 8.54
C LEU A 291 -39.30 2.21 9.12
N GLY A 292 -39.02 1.23 8.26
CA GLY A 292 -38.23 0.04 8.48
C GLY A 292 -38.85 -1.23 7.91
N GLY A 293 -38.18 -2.35 8.07
CA GLY A 293 -38.51 -3.60 7.38
C GLY A 293 -37.29 -4.10 6.64
N ASP A 294 -37.28 -5.37 6.22
CA ASP A 294 -36.18 -5.89 5.40
C ASP A 294 -36.53 -5.64 3.92
N ASP A 295 -36.06 -4.52 3.39
CA ASP A 295 -36.53 -3.90 2.16
C ASP A 295 -35.63 -4.17 0.95
N THR A 296 -36.15 -3.89 -0.23
CA THR A 296 -35.36 -4.03 -1.48
C THR A 296 -35.49 -2.81 -2.36
N TYR A 297 -34.38 -2.13 -2.59
CA TYR A 297 -34.29 -0.93 -3.41
C TYR A 297 -33.70 -1.23 -4.79
N ALA A 298 -34.58 -1.39 -5.77
CA ALA A 298 -34.24 -1.59 -7.18
C ALA A 298 -34.39 -0.31 -8.02
N ASN A 299 -34.39 0.86 -7.38
CA ASN A 299 -34.57 2.18 -7.98
C ASN A 299 -33.31 3.05 -7.77
N ASN A 300 -33.47 4.37 -7.69
CA ASN A 300 -32.38 5.31 -7.46
C ASN A 300 -31.82 5.33 -6.03
N ALA A 301 -32.61 4.94 -5.02
CA ALA A 301 -32.40 5.17 -3.58
C ALA A 301 -31.55 6.42 -3.29
N GLY A 302 -32.15 7.59 -3.54
CA GLY A 302 -31.48 8.88 -3.28
C GLY A 302 -30.46 9.31 -4.34
N GLY A 303 -30.24 8.54 -5.40
CA GLY A 303 -29.37 8.89 -6.52
C GLY A 303 -29.99 9.85 -7.54
N CYS A 304 -29.17 10.76 -8.09
CA CYS A 304 -29.53 11.63 -9.22
C CYS A 304 -29.26 10.95 -10.56
N ARG A 305 -30.21 10.14 -11.06
CA ARG A 305 -30.02 9.24 -12.22
C ARG A 305 -29.95 9.90 -13.60
N SER A 306 -30.36 11.15 -13.72
CA SER A 306 -30.37 11.87 -15.00
C SER A 306 -30.11 13.35 -14.81
N THR A 307 -29.91 14.07 -15.91
CA THR A 307 -29.92 15.53 -15.88
C THR A 307 -31.29 16.14 -15.58
N GLU A 308 -32.35 15.36 -15.36
CA GLU A 308 -33.66 15.85 -14.91
C GLU A 308 -33.72 15.91 -13.38
N THR A 309 -33.27 14.86 -12.70
CA THR A 309 -33.20 14.80 -11.23
C THR A 309 -32.20 15.82 -10.71
N ARG A 310 -32.66 16.73 -9.85
CA ARG A 310 -31.84 17.83 -9.30
C ARG A 310 -31.31 17.53 -7.91
N VAL A 311 -32.19 16.96 -7.11
CA VAL A 311 -31.93 16.58 -5.73
C VAL A 311 -32.74 15.31 -5.50
N ALA A 312 -32.15 14.34 -4.82
CA ALA A 312 -32.81 13.12 -4.39
C ALA A 312 -32.35 12.72 -2.99
N CYS A 313 -33.25 12.13 -2.20
CA CYS A 313 -32.96 11.69 -0.83
C CYS A 313 -33.67 10.36 -0.56
N CYS A 314 -32.96 9.39 0.01
CA CYS A 314 -33.52 8.19 0.61
C CYS A 314 -33.14 8.19 2.09
N ILE A 315 -34.10 7.94 2.97
CA ILE A 315 -33.87 7.78 4.40
C ILE A 315 -34.53 6.47 4.83
N ASP A 316 -33.71 5.48 5.16
CA ASP A 316 -34.17 4.27 5.85
C ASP A 316 -34.01 4.46 7.38
N HIS A 317 -34.87 3.82 8.16
CA HIS A 317 -34.85 3.90 9.62
C HIS A 317 -34.40 2.62 10.31
N ALA A 318 -34.60 1.45 9.70
CA ALA A 318 -34.14 0.17 10.22
C ALA A 318 -34.50 -1.02 9.33
N GLY A 319 -33.61 -2.00 9.28
CA GLY A 319 -33.90 -3.35 8.80
C GLY A 319 -32.71 -3.91 8.05
N ASP A 320 -32.76 -5.18 7.64
CA ASP A 320 -31.66 -5.76 6.87
C ASP A 320 -31.97 -5.63 5.36
N ASP A 321 -31.53 -4.54 4.74
CA ASP A 321 -31.95 -4.06 3.43
C ASP A 321 -31.04 -4.50 2.27
N GLU A 322 -31.66 -4.64 1.09
CA GLU A 322 -30.95 -4.88 -0.17
C GLU A 322 -31.06 -3.67 -1.12
N TYR A 323 -29.98 -2.92 -1.23
CA TYR A 323 -29.80 -1.80 -2.14
C TYR A 323 -29.20 -2.28 -3.48
N SER A 324 -30.04 -2.85 -4.36
CA SER A 324 -29.59 -3.58 -5.56
C SER A 324 -30.21 -3.04 -6.85
N SER A 325 -29.39 -2.37 -7.67
CA SER A 325 -29.80 -1.78 -8.96
C SER A 325 -28.99 -2.35 -10.14
N PRO A 326 -29.22 -3.61 -10.59
CA PRO A 326 -28.43 -4.26 -11.64
C PRO A 326 -28.42 -3.48 -12.96
N GLY A 327 -27.22 -3.15 -13.47
CA GLY A 327 -27.04 -2.33 -14.67
C GLY A 327 -27.46 -0.85 -14.51
N GLY A 328 -27.92 -0.47 -13.31
CA GLY A 328 -28.21 0.91 -12.94
C GLY A 328 -26.95 1.74 -12.78
N ARG A 329 -27.05 3.03 -13.10
CA ARG A 329 -25.98 4.02 -12.89
C ARG A 329 -26.54 5.19 -12.12
N TYR A 330 -25.65 5.84 -11.39
CA TYR A 330 -25.92 7.00 -10.55
C TYR A 330 -26.92 6.67 -9.43
N VAL A 331 -26.67 5.56 -8.72
CA VAL A 331 -27.53 5.00 -7.67
C VAL A 331 -26.88 4.97 -6.29
N GLN A 332 -27.77 4.86 -5.33
CA GLN A 332 -27.61 4.83 -3.88
C GLN A 332 -26.90 6.09 -3.38
N GLY A 333 -27.60 7.22 -3.36
CA GLY A 333 -27.01 8.51 -2.95
C GLY A 333 -25.94 9.11 -3.89
N PHE A 334 -25.98 8.83 -5.21
CA PHE A 334 -25.03 9.40 -6.19
C PHE A 334 -25.39 10.83 -6.65
N GLY A 335 -24.40 11.70 -6.86
CA GLY A 335 -24.58 13.06 -7.40
C GLY A 335 -23.99 13.27 -8.80
N PHE A 336 -24.82 13.47 -9.84
CA PHE A 336 -24.33 13.69 -11.22
C PHE A 336 -24.46 15.12 -11.78
N LEU A 337 -25.44 15.93 -11.37
CA LEU A 337 -25.42 17.40 -11.58
C LEU A 337 -26.38 18.05 -10.57
N GLY A 338 -26.32 17.53 -9.34
CA GLY A 338 -27.30 17.70 -8.28
C GLY A 338 -26.77 17.13 -6.97
N ALA A 339 -27.64 17.00 -5.97
CA ALA A 339 -27.32 16.42 -4.67
C ALA A 339 -28.12 15.13 -4.46
N GLY A 340 -27.45 13.99 -4.32
CA GLY A 340 -28.05 12.71 -3.99
C GLY A 340 -27.60 12.24 -2.61
N LEU A 341 -28.54 11.89 -1.74
CA LEU A 341 -28.29 11.43 -0.37
C LEU A 341 -29.01 10.09 -0.16
N LEU A 342 -28.30 9.09 0.35
CA LEU A 342 -28.87 7.92 1.01
C LEU A 342 -28.43 7.97 2.48
N ILE A 343 -29.39 7.84 3.38
CA ILE A 343 -29.18 7.90 4.82
C ILE A 343 -29.77 6.62 5.39
N ASP A 344 -28.91 5.73 5.84
CA ASP A 344 -29.29 4.56 6.59
C ASP A 344 -29.11 4.85 8.09
N LEU A 345 -30.08 4.42 8.90
CA LEU A 345 -30.04 4.62 10.34
C LEU A 345 -29.78 3.31 11.10
N GLY A 346 -29.71 2.18 10.39
CA GLY A 346 -29.03 0.97 10.81
C GLY A 346 -29.72 -0.32 10.36
N GLY A 347 -28.97 -1.39 10.27
CA GLY A 347 -29.38 -2.63 9.61
C GLY A 347 -28.18 -3.57 9.50
N ASP A 348 -28.30 -4.72 8.85
CA ASP A 348 -27.13 -5.40 8.28
C ASP A 348 -27.33 -5.43 6.75
N ASP A 349 -26.81 -4.41 6.07
CA ASP A 349 -27.27 -3.99 4.74
C ASP A 349 -26.35 -4.45 3.60
N ARG A 350 -26.94 -4.51 2.40
CA ARG A 350 -26.23 -4.91 1.17
C ARG A 350 -26.43 -3.94 0.02
N ASP A 351 -25.40 -3.15 -0.22
CA ASP A 351 -25.28 -2.27 -1.37
C ASP A 351 -24.59 -2.94 -2.55
N MET A 352 -25.35 -3.19 -3.63
CA MET A 352 -24.87 -3.83 -4.85
C MET A 352 -25.12 -3.00 -6.10
N ALA A 353 -24.05 -2.60 -6.77
CA ALA A 353 -24.10 -1.87 -8.03
C ALA A 353 -22.94 -2.20 -8.98
N GLU A 354 -23.03 -1.75 -10.24
CA GLU A 354 -21.91 -1.90 -11.19
C GLU A 354 -20.97 -0.69 -11.15
N HIS A 355 -21.35 0.42 -11.79
CA HIS A 355 -20.51 1.59 -11.94
C HIS A 355 -21.29 2.85 -11.60
N PHE A 356 -20.59 3.90 -11.15
CA PHE A 356 -21.20 5.18 -10.79
C PHE A 356 -22.27 5.00 -9.71
N ALA A 357 -21.89 4.54 -8.54
CA ALA A 357 -22.83 4.21 -7.47
C ALA A 357 -22.27 4.62 -6.10
N GLN A 358 -23.01 4.34 -5.03
CA GLN A 358 -22.52 4.38 -3.64
C GLN A 358 -21.82 5.70 -3.30
N ALA A 359 -22.60 6.78 -3.18
CA ALA A 359 -22.10 8.11 -2.84
C ALA A 359 -21.07 8.74 -3.82
N GLY A 360 -20.98 8.27 -5.07
CA GLY A 360 -20.12 8.94 -6.05
C GLY A 360 -20.62 10.33 -6.46
N GLY A 361 -19.71 11.28 -6.65
CA GLY A 361 -19.98 12.67 -7.05
C GLY A 361 -19.30 13.06 -8.34
N VAL A 362 -20.00 12.96 -9.47
CA VAL A 362 -19.56 13.46 -10.77
C VAL A 362 -20.24 14.78 -11.03
N MET A 363 -19.53 15.91 -10.99
CA MET A 363 -20.13 17.25 -11.14
C MET A 363 -21.30 17.52 -10.18
N GLY A 364 -21.44 16.72 -9.12
CA GLY A 364 -22.54 16.71 -8.17
C GLY A 364 -22.03 16.49 -6.75
N VAL A 365 -22.94 16.31 -5.81
CA VAL A 365 -22.64 15.85 -4.46
C VAL A 365 -23.37 14.53 -4.24
N GLY A 366 -22.63 13.45 -4.01
CA GLY A 366 -23.16 12.17 -3.59
C GLY A 366 -22.79 11.90 -2.13
N VAL A 367 -23.75 11.41 -1.36
CA VAL A 367 -23.59 11.10 0.07
C VAL A 367 -24.27 9.77 0.38
N ILE A 368 -23.55 8.90 1.06
CA ILE A 368 -24.13 7.84 1.90
C ILE A 368 -23.72 8.17 3.33
N TRP A 369 -24.69 8.13 4.24
CA TRP A 369 -24.42 8.08 5.66
C TRP A 369 -25.11 6.86 6.23
N ASP A 370 -24.31 5.86 6.57
CA ASP A 370 -24.69 4.72 7.37
C ASP A 370 -24.41 5.00 8.85
N LYS A 371 -25.35 4.65 9.70
CA LYS A 371 -25.27 4.86 11.14
C LYS A 371 -24.87 3.60 11.91
N GLY A 372 -25.00 2.43 11.31
CA GLY A 372 -24.28 1.25 11.71
C GLY A 372 -25.02 -0.05 11.50
N GLY A 373 -24.26 -1.14 11.52
CA GLY A 373 -24.64 -2.41 10.94
C GLY A 373 -23.40 -3.20 10.56
N ASP A 374 -23.49 -4.50 10.27
CA ASP A 374 -22.39 -5.20 9.60
C ASP A 374 -22.63 -5.17 8.07
N ASP A 375 -22.18 -4.11 7.40
CA ASP A 375 -22.62 -3.75 6.05
C ASP A 375 -21.69 -4.20 4.92
N MET A 376 -22.28 -4.34 3.73
CA MET A 376 -21.54 -4.75 2.54
C MET A 376 -21.75 -3.80 1.37
N TYR A 377 -20.68 -3.10 0.99
CA TYR A 377 -20.61 -2.25 -0.19
C TYR A 377 -19.87 -2.96 -1.34
N ASP A 378 -20.63 -3.44 -2.34
CA ASP A 378 -20.11 -4.09 -3.55
C ASP A 378 -20.40 -3.26 -4.80
N ALA A 379 -19.36 -2.63 -5.34
CA ALA A 379 -19.42 -1.98 -6.64
C ALA A 379 -18.16 -2.24 -7.48
N SER A 380 -18.14 -1.81 -8.74
CA SER A 380 -16.97 -1.98 -9.62
C SER A 380 -16.16 -0.70 -9.78
N ALA A 381 -16.71 0.39 -10.32
CA ALA A 381 -15.90 1.58 -10.58
C ALA A 381 -16.64 2.91 -10.41
N PHE A 382 -15.91 3.92 -9.94
CA PHE A 382 -16.47 5.23 -9.58
C PHE A 382 -17.58 5.08 -8.53
N CYS A 383 -17.19 4.69 -7.33
CA CYS A 383 -18.12 4.29 -6.27
C CYS A 383 -17.55 4.57 -4.88
N GLN A 384 -18.28 4.27 -3.82
CA GLN A 384 -17.80 4.32 -2.42
C GLN A 384 -17.12 5.66 -2.10
N GLY A 385 -17.87 6.75 -2.28
CA GLY A 385 -17.41 8.10 -2.01
C GLY A 385 -16.46 8.69 -3.07
N ALA A 386 -16.49 8.22 -4.32
CA ALA A 386 -15.60 8.73 -5.36
C ALA A 386 -15.96 10.13 -5.88
N GLY A 387 -14.97 11.01 -6.10
CA GLY A 387 -15.19 12.41 -6.52
C GLY A 387 -14.58 12.80 -7.87
N MET A 388 -15.33 13.58 -8.68
CA MET A 388 -14.83 14.23 -9.89
C MET A 388 -15.65 15.49 -10.25
N PHE A 389 -15.03 16.66 -10.36
CA PHE A 389 -15.73 17.95 -10.46
C PHE A 389 -16.79 18.19 -9.36
N GLY A 390 -16.77 17.39 -8.29
CA GLY A 390 -17.84 17.26 -7.31
C GLY A 390 -17.34 16.57 -6.04
N LEU A 391 -18.28 16.28 -5.13
CA LEU A 391 -18.02 15.61 -3.86
C LEU A 391 -18.64 14.22 -3.89
N GLY A 392 -17.84 13.18 -3.65
CA GLY A 392 -18.34 11.89 -3.19
C GLY A 392 -17.99 11.70 -1.72
N LEU A 393 -18.93 11.26 -0.91
CA LEU A 393 -18.77 11.12 0.53
C LEU A 393 -19.53 9.90 1.06
N LEU A 394 -18.81 8.85 1.42
CA LEU A 394 -19.36 7.71 2.16
C LEU A 394 -18.94 7.83 3.63
N LEU A 395 -19.92 7.74 4.51
CA LEU A 395 -19.78 7.88 5.95
C LEU A 395 -20.37 6.63 6.60
N ASP A 396 -19.52 5.79 7.18
CA ASP A 396 -19.92 4.63 7.98
C ASP A 396 -19.62 4.86 9.47
N SER A 397 -20.61 4.67 10.33
CA SER A 397 -20.51 5.10 11.72
C SER A 397 -20.18 3.97 12.70
N ALA A 398 -20.45 2.70 12.37
CA ALA A 398 -20.16 1.54 13.22
C ALA A 398 -20.50 0.23 12.52
N GLY A 399 -19.63 -0.79 12.62
CA GLY A 399 -19.92 -2.08 11.99
C GLY A 399 -18.70 -2.98 11.88
N GLU A 400 -18.83 -4.25 11.49
CA GLU A 400 -17.71 -4.96 10.83
C GLU A 400 -17.93 -4.97 9.31
N ASP A 401 -17.47 -3.91 8.64
CA ASP A 401 -17.88 -3.55 7.31
C ASP A 401 -16.99 -4.08 6.19
N ARG A 402 -17.60 -4.22 5.02
CA ARG A 402 -16.91 -4.69 3.83
C ARG A 402 -17.10 -3.77 2.63
N PHE A 403 -15.98 -3.15 2.25
CA PHE A 403 -15.88 -2.34 1.04
C PHE A 403 -15.14 -3.10 -0.05
N ASP A 404 -15.80 -3.46 -1.15
CA ASP A 404 -15.15 -4.09 -2.30
C ASP A 404 -15.41 -3.30 -3.59
N CYS A 405 -14.34 -2.81 -4.22
CA CYS A 405 -14.42 -2.18 -5.53
C CYS A 405 -13.22 -2.49 -6.43
N ALA A 406 -13.35 -2.24 -7.74
CA ALA A 406 -12.26 -2.45 -8.68
C ALA A 406 -11.33 -1.24 -8.76
N THR A 407 -11.88 -0.02 -8.81
CA THR A 407 -11.10 1.21 -9.02
C THR A 407 -11.95 2.47 -8.87
N LEU A 408 -11.32 3.62 -8.66
CA LEU A 408 -11.95 4.91 -8.35
C LEU A 408 -13.05 4.73 -7.30
N GLY A 409 -12.70 4.22 -6.13
CA GLY A 409 -13.61 4.12 -5.00
C GLY A 409 -12.88 4.10 -3.68
N GLN A 410 -13.61 3.93 -2.59
CA GLN A 410 -13.07 3.98 -1.22
C GLN A 410 -12.38 5.33 -0.98
N GLY A 411 -13.13 6.42 -1.19
CA GLY A 411 -12.60 7.78 -1.11
C GLY A 411 -11.67 8.18 -2.25
N GLY A 412 -11.72 7.47 -3.39
CA GLY A 412 -10.89 7.76 -4.56
C GLY A 412 -11.32 9.03 -5.31
N ALA A 413 -10.39 9.80 -5.86
CA ALA A 413 -10.72 11.04 -6.55
C ALA A 413 -10.01 11.23 -7.89
N THR A 414 -10.66 11.96 -8.79
CA THR A 414 -10.05 12.45 -10.03
C THR A 414 -10.38 13.91 -10.28
N THR A 415 -9.97 14.45 -11.42
CA THR A 415 -9.97 15.88 -11.79
C THR A 415 -11.04 16.73 -11.10
N LEU A 416 -10.60 17.71 -10.29
CA LEU A 416 -11.46 18.64 -9.54
C LEU A 416 -12.53 17.99 -8.64
N GLY A 417 -12.36 16.72 -8.30
CA GLY A 417 -13.17 16.00 -7.34
C GLY A 417 -12.56 15.93 -5.95
N LEU A 418 -13.43 15.94 -4.94
CA LEU A 418 -13.12 15.53 -3.57
C LEU A 418 -13.83 14.20 -3.35
N GLY A 419 -13.07 13.14 -3.10
CA GLY A 419 -13.59 11.82 -2.75
C GLY A 419 -13.22 11.50 -1.30
N ILE A 420 -14.20 11.06 -0.52
CA ILE A 420 -14.03 10.78 0.90
C ILE A 420 -14.77 9.48 1.26
N LEU A 421 -14.07 8.58 1.93
CA LEU A 421 -14.67 7.53 2.75
C LEU A 421 -14.21 7.76 4.18
N SER A 422 -15.13 7.82 5.12
CA SER A 422 -14.84 7.84 6.55
C SER A 422 -15.55 6.69 7.22
N ASP A 423 -14.79 5.92 7.97
CA ASP A 423 -15.23 4.87 8.88
C ASP A 423 -14.87 5.26 10.33
N LEU A 424 -15.63 4.79 11.32
CA LEU A 424 -15.48 5.18 12.72
C LEU A 424 -15.21 4.04 13.70
N GLU A 425 -15.77 2.85 13.51
CA GLU A 425 -15.73 1.75 14.46
C GLU A 425 -15.90 0.42 13.72
N GLY A 426 -14.96 -0.51 13.83
CA GLY A 426 -15.13 -1.83 13.20
C GLY A 426 -13.88 -2.69 13.15
N ASP A 427 -13.96 -3.91 12.61
CA ASP A 427 -12.78 -4.67 12.17
C ASP A 427 -12.93 -4.88 10.64
N ASP A 428 -12.63 -3.84 9.88
CA ASP A 428 -13.15 -3.60 8.54
C ASP A 428 -12.28 -4.15 7.42
N ARG A 429 -12.89 -4.30 6.25
CA ARG A 429 -12.26 -4.93 5.09
C ARG A 429 -12.38 -4.08 3.84
N TYR A 430 -11.29 -3.38 3.55
CA TYR A 430 -11.12 -2.59 2.34
C TYR A 430 -10.44 -3.39 1.23
N GLN A 431 -11.22 -3.74 0.20
CA GLN A 431 -10.79 -4.55 -0.93
C GLN A 431 -10.81 -3.74 -2.24
N LEU A 432 -9.61 -3.52 -2.82
CA LEU A 432 -9.45 -2.83 -4.09
C LEU A 432 -8.80 -3.73 -5.15
N ALA A 433 -9.53 -4.01 -6.23
CA ALA A 433 -9.09 -4.85 -7.35
C ALA A 433 -8.66 -6.27 -6.95
N VAL A 434 -9.17 -6.81 -5.84
CA VAL A 434 -8.73 -8.11 -5.29
C VAL A 434 -9.72 -9.25 -5.51
N SER A 435 -11.03 -8.98 -5.52
CA SER A 435 -12.05 -10.01 -5.73
C SER A 435 -12.04 -10.48 -7.19
N ARG A 436 -12.32 -11.77 -7.43
CA ARG A 436 -12.08 -12.42 -8.74
C ARG A 436 -12.78 -11.73 -9.92
N THR A 437 -13.98 -11.20 -9.70
CA THR A 437 -14.74 -10.45 -10.71
C THR A 437 -14.13 -9.08 -11.03
N LYS A 438 -13.51 -8.45 -10.03
CA LYS A 438 -12.93 -7.10 -10.11
C LYS A 438 -11.45 -7.11 -10.53
N ASP A 439 -10.72 -8.14 -10.14
CA ASP A 439 -9.36 -8.49 -10.58
C ASP A 439 -9.30 -8.73 -12.11
N ALA A 440 -10.40 -9.19 -12.71
CA ALA A 440 -10.50 -9.48 -14.14
C ALA A 440 -10.63 -8.23 -15.05
N LEU A 441 -10.80 -7.02 -14.49
CA LEU A 441 -10.96 -5.77 -15.26
C LEU A 441 -9.66 -5.26 -15.93
N GLY A 442 -8.57 -6.04 -15.89
CA GLY A 442 -7.38 -5.86 -16.73
C GLY A 442 -6.11 -5.54 -15.96
N ARG A 443 -5.01 -5.23 -16.66
CA ARG A 443 -3.66 -5.11 -16.09
C ARG A 443 -3.37 -3.82 -15.28
N THR A 444 -4.34 -2.90 -15.11
CA THR A 444 -4.13 -1.61 -14.39
C THR A 444 -5.42 -0.88 -13.90
N PRO A 445 -6.42 -1.51 -13.25
CA PRO A 445 -7.31 -0.79 -12.32
C PRO A 445 -6.65 -0.70 -10.93
N GLY A 446 -6.90 0.37 -10.15
CA GLY A 446 -6.22 0.49 -8.86
C GLY A 446 -6.15 1.84 -8.15
N TYR A 447 -6.99 2.82 -8.50
CA TYR A 447 -6.99 4.12 -7.83
C TYR A 447 -8.09 4.14 -6.77
N GLY A 448 -7.77 4.05 -5.48
CA GLY A 448 -8.77 3.99 -4.42
C GLY A 448 -8.11 3.92 -3.05
N GLN A 449 -8.87 3.70 -1.99
CA GLN A 449 -8.36 3.77 -0.61
C GLN A 449 -7.67 5.13 -0.35
N GLY A 450 -8.41 6.21 -0.61
CA GLY A 450 -7.88 7.57 -0.56
C GLY A 450 -6.97 7.94 -1.75
N GLY A 451 -6.82 7.07 -2.74
CA GLY A 451 -6.00 7.29 -3.91
C GLY A 451 -6.56 8.33 -4.89
N ALA A 452 -5.70 9.15 -5.51
CA ALA A 452 -6.14 10.22 -6.40
C ALA A 452 -5.38 10.31 -7.73
N LEU A 453 -6.05 10.81 -8.78
CA LEU A 453 -5.43 11.07 -10.08
C LEU A 453 -5.95 12.30 -10.86
N SER A 454 -5.41 12.52 -12.07
CA SER A 454 -5.85 13.56 -13.01
C SER A 454 -5.82 13.12 -14.49
N PHE A 455 -6.41 13.94 -15.37
CA PHE A 455 -6.33 13.82 -16.84
C PHE A 455 -4.89 13.97 -17.36
N ARG A 456 -4.41 12.97 -18.10
CA ARG A 456 -3.11 13.04 -18.79
C ARG A 456 -3.26 13.65 -20.19
N HIS A 457 -2.93 14.92 -20.36
CA HIS A 457 -3.04 15.62 -21.64
C HIS A 457 -1.69 15.63 -22.38
N MET A 458 -1.53 14.75 -23.36
CA MET A 458 -0.36 14.71 -24.25
C MET A 458 -0.79 14.64 -25.73
N PRO A 459 -0.37 15.57 -26.60
CA PRO A 459 0.47 16.73 -26.34
C PRO A 459 -0.30 17.88 -25.65
N TRP A 460 0.43 18.63 -24.82
CA TRP A 460 -0.07 19.80 -24.10
C TRP A 460 -0.52 20.93 -25.05
N ARG A 461 -1.74 21.44 -24.87
CA ARG A 461 -2.23 22.67 -25.51
C ARG A 461 -2.36 23.74 -24.43
N GLY A 462 -1.56 24.82 -24.50
CA GLY A 462 -1.50 25.91 -23.51
C GLY A 462 -2.77 26.78 -23.38
N GLU A 463 -3.94 26.25 -23.73
CA GLU A 463 -5.22 26.95 -23.75
C GLU A 463 -6.05 26.67 -22.48
N LEU A 464 -6.05 25.43 -21.96
CA LEU A 464 -6.84 24.99 -20.80
C LEU A 464 -6.15 23.82 -20.08
N THR A 465 -6.03 23.89 -18.75
CA THR A 465 -5.49 22.80 -17.91
C THR A 465 -6.37 22.59 -16.67
N ALA A 466 -6.78 21.33 -16.42
CA ALA A 466 -7.47 20.92 -15.20
C ALA A 466 -6.55 20.02 -14.36
N TYR A 467 -6.49 20.29 -13.05
CA TYR A 467 -5.65 19.57 -12.09
C TYR A 467 -6.44 18.43 -11.42
N GLY A 468 -5.71 17.49 -10.83
CA GLY A 468 -6.27 16.28 -10.21
C GLY A 468 -7.13 16.55 -8.98
N GLY A 469 -7.72 15.48 -8.47
CA GLY A 469 -8.60 15.51 -7.30
C GLY A 469 -7.87 15.36 -5.97
N VAL A 470 -8.65 15.39 -4.89
CA VAL A 470 -8.24 15.06 -3.52
C VAL A 470 -9.01 13.82 -3.08
N GLY A 471 -8.31 12.72 -2.83
CA GLY A 471 -8.88 11.48 -2.30
C GLY A 471 -8.53 11.32 -0.83
N MET A 472 -9.49 10.85 -0.02
CA MET A 472 -9.32 10.66 1.42
C MET A 472 -10.01 9.35 1.85
N LEU A 473 -9.26 8.46 2.49
CA LEU A 473 -9.81 7.39 3.31
C LEU A 473 -9.42 7.66 4.75
N ILE A 474 -10.40 7.58 5.65
CA ILE A 474 -10.24 7.84 7.07
C ILE A 474 -10.86 6.68 7.81
N ASP A 475 -10.05 6.02 8.60
CA ASP A 475 -10.49 5.01 9.56
C ASP A 475 -10.18 5.51 10.98
N SER A 476 -10.98 5.14 11.97
CA SER A 476 -10.85 5.65 13.33
C SER A 476 -10.53 4.59 14.38
N GLU A 477 -11.22 3.45 14.40
CA GLU A 477 -11.06 2.43 15.44
C GLU A 477 -11.25 1.05 14.81
N GLY A 478 -10.26 0.17 14.92
CA GLY A 478 -10.45 -1.20 14.45
C GLY A 478 -9.22 -2.08 14.43
N ASN A 479 -9.30 -3.26 13.82
CA ASN A 479 -8.13 -4.01 13.37
C ASN A 479 -8.34 -4.36 11.90
N ASP A 480 -7.98 -3.41 11.05
CA ASP A 480 -8.51 -3.28 9.72
C ASP A 480 -7.61 -3.93 8.68
N ARG A 481 -8.23 -4.27 7.55
CA ARG A 481 -7.54 -4.96 6.46
C ARG A 481 -7.65 -4.19 5.16
N TYR A 482 -6.59 -3.45 4.87
CA TYR A 482 -6.43 -2.71 3.62
C TYR A 482 -5.74 -3.57 2.58
N ARG A 483 -6.50 -4.12 1.62
CA ARG A 483 -5.94 -4.97 0.57
C ARG A 483 -6.16 -4.40 -0.83
N SER A 484 -5.06 -4.11 -1.53
CA SER A 484 -5.05 -3.62 -2.89
C SER A 484 -4.12 -4.40 -3.81
N LYS A 485 -4.57 -4.65 -5.05
CA LYS A 485 -3.72 -4.99 -6.21
C LYS A 485 -3.54 -3.80 -7.18
N GLY A 486 -3.90 -2.62 -6.72
CA GLY A 486 -4.00 -1.41 -7.48
C GLY A 486 -2.67 -0.68 -7.76
N TRP A 487 -2.83 0.51 -8.34
CA TRP A 487 -1.78 1.44 -8.68
C TRP A 487 -2.17 2.82 -8.13
N CYS A 488 -1.33 3.39 -7.27
CA CYS A 488 -1.68 4.62 -6.54
C CYS A 488 -2.95 4.43 -5.67
N ASP A 489 -2.92 3.37 -4.86
CA ASP A 489 -3.88 3.06 -3.79
C ASP A 489 -3.33 3.50 -2.41
N GLN A 490 -4.06 3.31 -1.31
CA GLN A 490 -3.60 3.54 0.07
C GLN A 490 -2.91 4.90 0.28
N GLY A 491 -3.66 5.98 0.07
CA GLY A 491 -3.13 7.35 0.16
C GLY A 491 -2.16 7.71 -0.97
N GLY A 492 -2.05 6.86 -2.00
CA GLY A 492 -1.22 7.07 -3.18
C GLY A 492 -1.81 8.06 -4.18
N SER A 493 -0.97 8.59 -5.07
CA SER A 493 -1.40 9.65 -5.97
C SER A 493 -0.67 9.66 -7.30
N TYR A 494 -1.33 10.21 -8.32
CA TYR A 494 -0.84 10.28 -9.69
C TYR A 494 -1.21 11.60 -10.39
N ILE A 495 -0.22 12.33 -10.93
CA ILE A 495 -0.41 13.59 -11.69
C ILE A 495 -1.28 14.62 -10.97
N MET A 496 -0.62 15.61 -10.37
CA MET A 496 -1.22 16.86 -9.90
C MET A 496 -2.45 16.65 -9.01
N SER A 497 -2.43 15.61 -8.18
CA SER A 497 -3.49 15.23 -7.25
C SER A 497 -2.93 15.13 -5.83
N LEU A 498 -3.82 14.88 -4.87
CA LEU A 498 -3.49 14.59 -3.48
C LEU A 498 -4.24 13.34 -3.01
N GLY A 499 -3.49 12.29 -2.66
CA GLY A 499 -4.03 11.10 -2.01
C GLY A 499 -3.74 11.11 -0.51
N VAL A 500 -4.72 10.72 0.30
CA VAL A 500 -4.64 10.70 1.76
C VAL A 500 -5.28 9.42 2.29
N LEU A 501 -4.54 8.67 3.10
CA LEU A 501 -5.08 7.64 3.98
C LEU A 501 -4.67 7.97 5.40
N VAL A 502 -5.62 7.99 6.33
CA VAL A 502 -5.32 8.16 7.76
C VAL A 502 -6.09 7.10 8.55
N ASP A 503 -5.35 6.27 9.26
CA ASP A 503 -5.85 5.39 10.30
C ASP A 503 -5.52 6.01 11.67
N MET A 504 -6.46 5.93 12.62
CA MET A 504 -6.31 6.56 13.94
C MET A 504 -5.99 5.57 15.07
N SER A 505 -6.30 4.28 14.94
CA SER A 505 -5.91 3.26 15.91
C SER A 505 -6.30 1.87 15.45
N GLY A 506 -5.41 0.90 15.67
CA GLY A 506 -5.78 -0.48 15.45
C GLY A 506 -4.63 -1.46 15.59
N ASN A 507 -4.76 -2.66 15.03
CA ASN A 507 -3.61 -3.48 14.68
C ASN A 507 -3.82 -3.95 13.25
N ASP A 508 -3.34 -3.17 12.31
CA ASP A 508 -3.87 -3.11 10.97
C ASP A 508 -2.97 -3.84 9.98
N HIS A 509 -3.59 -4.33 8.91
CA HIS A 509 -2.87 -5.02 7.85
C HIS A 509 -3.01 -4.30 6.52
N TYR A 510 -1.96 -3.58 6.15
CA TYR A 510 -1.82 -2.91 4.88
C TYR A 510 -1.11 -3.80 3.85
N SER A 511 -1.82 -4.25 2.82
CA SER A 511 -1.25 -4.98 1.69
C SER A 511 -1.49 -4.25 0.39
N SER A 512 -0.42 -3.70 -0.21
CA SER A 512 -0.46 -2.97 -1.47
C SER A 512 0.53 -3.49 -2.51
N GLN A 513 0.16 -3.37 -3.79
CA GLN A 513 1.09 -3.61 -4.88
C GLN A 513 2.06 -2.43 -5.08
N THR A 514 1.59 -1.17 -4.99
CA THR A 514 2.46 0.00 -5.26
C THR A 514 2.17 1.30 -4.48
N GLY A 515 1.13 1.33 -3.63
CA GLY A 515 0.40 2.56 -3.31
C GLY A 515 0.63 3.21 -1.95
N GLN A 516 1.12 2.52 -0.92
CA GLN A 516 1.22 3.07 0.45
C GLN A 516 1.90 4.45 0.51
N GLY A 517 1.12 5.52 0.63
CA GLY A 517 1.60 6.91 0.64
C GLY A 517 2.51 7.26 -0.55
N SER A 518 2.34 6.60 -1.70
CA SER A 518 3.26 6.63 -2.85
C SER A 518 2.79 7.60 -3.92
N GLY A 519 3.66 8.51 -4.35
CA GLY A 519 3.33 9.58 -5.30
C GLY A 519 4.15 9.51 -6.58
N ILE A 520 3.52 9.49 -7.75
CA ILE A 520 4.23 9.44 -9.05
C ILE A 520 3.71 10.51 -10.03
N HIS A 521 4.66 11.18 -10.71
CA HIS A 521 4.45 12.19 -11.75
C HIS A 521 3.85 13.52 -11.27
N VAL A 522 4.61 14.30 -10.50
CA VAL A 522 4.24 15.66 -10.05
C VAL A 522 2.93 15.66 -9.27
N THR A 523 2.89 14.92 -8.17
CA THR A 523 1.67 14.67 -7.38
C THR A 523 1.98 14.63 -5.90
N ASN A 524 1.01 14.42 -5.01
CA ASN A 524 1.21 14.45 -3.56
C ASN A 524 0.53 13.25 -2.89
N ALA A 525 1.24 12.51 -2.03
CA ALA A 525 0.72 11.30 -1.41
C ALA A 525 1.10 11.22 0.07
N ILE A 526 0.17 10.80 0.91
CA ILE A 526 0.40 10.60 2.34
C ILE A 526 -0.45 9.44 2.88
N LEU A 527 0.22 8.57 3.65
CA LEU A 527 -0.38 7.61 4.56
C LEU A 527 0.04 7.96 5.99
N VAL A 528 -0.91 8.01 6.92
CA VAL A 528 -0.63 8.18 8.35
C VAL A 528 -1.33 7.06 9.11
N ASP A 529 -0.58 6.38 9.95
CA ASP A 529 -1.09 5.50 10.99
C ASP A 529 -0.76 6.11 12.35
N ARG A 530 -1.75 6.27 13.23
CA ARG A 530 -1.59 6.92 14.54
C ARG A 530 -1.17 5.94 15.64
N GLY A 531 -1.18 4.65 15.38
CA GLY A 531 -0.51 3.65 16.18
C GLY A 531 -1.28 2.33 16.27
N GLY A 532 -0.54 1.28 16.60
CA GLY A 532 -1.06 -0.07 16.56
C GLY A 532 0.03 -1.10 16.72
N HIS A 533 -0.17 -2.32 16.22
CA HIS A 533 0.92 -3.27 15.99
C HIS A 533 0.74 -3.79 14.57
N ASP A 534 1.29 -3.05 13.63
CA ASP A 534 0.79 -3.02 12.27
C ASP A 534 1.68 -3.80 11.32
N ILE A 535 1.07 -4.23 10.22
CA ILE A 535 1.74 -5.00 9.18
C ILE A 535 1.63 -4.25 7.86
N TYR A 536 2.78 -3.82 7.35
CA TYR A 536 2.90 -3.18 6.05
C TYR A 536 3.53 -4.15 5.04
N GLU A 537 2.74 -4.56 4.05
CA GLU A 537 3.15 -5.35 2.90
C GLU A 537 3.10 -4.54 1.61
N GLY A 538 4.26 -4.15 1.11
CA GLY A 538 4.39 -3.50 -0.20
C GLY A 538 5.10 -4.38 -1.23
N VAL A 539 4.62 -4.40 -2.48
CA VAL A 539 5.34 -5.12 -3.56
C VAL A 539 6.43 -4.25 -4.18
N PHE A 540 6.06 -3.15 -4.82
CA PHE A 540 6.94 -2.31 -5.64
C PHE A 540 6.78 -0.82 -5.30
N ARG A 541 7.88 -0.13 -4.95
CA ARG A 541 7.87 1.27 -4.47
C ARG A 541 6.94 1.44 -3.27
N ALA A 542 7.15 0.58 -2.29
CA ALA A 542 6.37 0.54 -1.06
C ALA A 542 6.61 1.77 -0.16
N GLY A 543 5.60 2.13 0.62
CA GLY A 543 5.60 3.09 1.73
C GLY A 543 6.34 4.41 1.52
N GLY A 544 5.64 5.52 1.33
CA GLY A 544 6.24 6.86 1.29
C GLY A 544 7.23 7.05 0.14
N SER A 545 7.05 6.34 -0.98
CA SER A 545 7.96 6.37 -2.13
C SER A 545 7.59 7.48 -3.11
N GLY A 546 8.46 8.49 -3.23
CA GLY A 546 8.25 9.65 -4.11
C GLY A 546 8.86 9.46 -5.49
N GLY A 547 8.08 9.72 -6.54
CA GLY A 547 8.44 9.59 -7.95
C GLY A 547 8.25 10.88 -8.74
N ASP A 548 9.19 11.23 -9.63
CA ASP A 548 9.00 12.29 -10.64
C ASP A 548 8.49 13.64 -10.03
N ARG A 549 9.27 14.27 -9.15
CA ARG A 549 8.93 15.55 -8.48
C ARG A 549 7.77 15.49 -7.48
N SER A 550 7.43 14.31 -6.98
CA SER A 550 6.32 14.15 -6.02
C SER A 550 6.85 14.04 -4.59
N PRO A 551 6.21 14.68 -3.59
CA PRO A 551 6.35 14.28 -2.21
C PRO A 551 5.46 13.07 -1.90
N ALA A 552 5.99 12.14 -1.11
CA ALA A 552 5.32 10.89 -0.76
C ALA A 552 5.69 10.50 0.67
N PHE A 553 4.70 10.43 1.56
CA PHE A 553 4.89 10.24 3.00
C PHE A 553 4.22 8.96 3.49
N LEU A 554 4.90 8.22 4.36
CA LEU A 554 4.30 7.24 5.25
C LEU A 554 4.78 7.56 6.67
N LEU A 555 3.84 7.75 7.58
CA LEU A 555 4.10 8.12 8.96
C LEU A 555 3.37 7.13 9.88
N ASP A 556 4.12 6.43 10.71
CA ASP A 556 3.60 5.54 11.74
C ASP A 556 4.00 6.06 13.11
N TYR A 557 3.01 6.37 13.95
CA TYR A 557 3.23 6.99 15.26
C TYR A 557 3.58 6.02 16.39
N GLY A 558 3.41 4.72 16.20
CA GLY A 558 4.08 3.75 17.04
C GLY A 558 3.35 2.44 17.20
N GLY A 559 4.12 1.45 17.65
CA GLY A 559 3.65 0.09 17.65
C GLY A 559 4.75 -0.91 17.87
N ASN A 560 4.66 -2.07 17.24
CA ASN A 560 5.73 -3.07 17.18
C ASN A 560 5.57 -3.69 15.81
N ASP A 561 5.99 -2.93 14.81
CA ASP A 561 5.43 -2.96 13.49
C ASP A 561 6.31 -3.80 12.56
N ILE A 562 5.70 -4.22 11.46
CA ILE A 562 6.37 -5.08 10.47
C ILE A 562 6.30 -4.42 9.10
N TYR A 563 7.45 -3.93 8.65
CA TYR A 563 7.58 -3.28 7.35
C TYR A 563 8.22 -4.22 6.36
N VAL A 564 7.44 -4.67 5.38
CA VAL A 564 7.93 -5.66 4.44
C VAL A 564 7.66 -5.35 3.00
N SER A 565 8.77 -5.31 2.30
CA SER A 565 8.80 -5.27 0.87
C SER A 565 8.87 -6.68 0.28
N LYS A 566 8.19 -6.94 -0.84
CA LYS A 566 8.34 -8.18 -1.65
C LYS A 566 9.33 -8.05 -2.78
N THR A 567 9.46 -6.86 -3.37
CA THR A 567 10.36 -6.63 -4.52
C THR A 567 11.09 -5.29 -4.52
N SER A 568 10.86 -4.38 -3.58
CA SER A 568 11.41 -3.00 -3.60
C SER A 568 11.84 -2.50 -2.21
N SER A 569 11.76 -1.20 -1.93
CA SER A 569 12.28 -0.54 -0.74
C SER A 569 11.31 0.50 -0.20
N TYR A 570 11.22 0.67 1.13
CA TYR A 570 10.38 1.70 1.77
C TYR A 570 11.08 3.07 1.76
N GLY A 571 10.27 4.14 1.73
CA GLY A 571 10.70 5.55 1.76
C GLY A 571 11.67 5.91 0.64
N THR A 572 11.52 5.30 -0.53
CA THR A 572 12.52 5.39 -1.62
C THR A 572 12.23 6.53 -2.59
N GLY A 573 13.24 7.37 -2.81
CA GLY A 573 13.20 8.43 -3.79
C GLY A 573 13.48 7.90 -5.19
N CYS A 574 12.52 8.00 -6.10
CA CYS A 574 12.64 7.58 -7.48
C CYS A 574 12.56 8.75 -8.46
N LYS A 575 13.41 8.73 -9.50
CA LYS A 575 13.34 9.65 -10.64
C LYS A 575 13.55 11.14 -10.21
N PRO A 576 13.60 12.10 -11.14
CA PRO A 576 14.03 13.48 -10.86
C PRO A 576 13.26 14.19 -9.73
N PHE A 577 13.99 14.81 -8.79
CA PHE A 577 13.51 15.81 -7.83
C PHE A 577 12.35 15.37 -6.91
N SER A 578 12.09 14.09 -6.69
CA SER A 578 11.08 13.67 -5.71
C SER A 578 11.57 13.81 -4.27
N PHE A 579 10.64 13.79 -3.32
CA PHE A 579 10.93 13.82 -1.88
C PHE A 579 10.17 12.70 -1.19
N SER A 580 10.89 11.75 -0.60
CA SER A 580 10.33 10.60 0.09
C SER A 580 10.57 10.72 1.58
N LEU A 581 9.53 10.54 2.38
CA LEU A 581 9.62 10.56 3.84
C LEU A 581 8.90 9.34 4.40
N PHE A 582 9.64 8.53 5.14
CA PHE A 582 9.13 7.42 5.93
C PHE A 582 9.57 7.66 7.37
N VAL A 583 8.63 7.63 8.31
CA VAL A 583 8.90 7.82 9.74
C VAL A 583 8.12 6.80 10.53
N ASP A 584 8.85 6.09 11.37
CA ASP A 584 8.38 5.17 12.41
C ASP A 584 8.81 5.78 13.75
N TYR A 585 7.84 6.09 14.63
CA TYR A 585 8.10 6.93 15.80
C TYR A 585 8.53 6.14 17.06
N GLU A 586 7.89 5.02 17.36
CA GLU A 586 8.12 4.24 18.58
C GLU A 586 7.82 2.75 18.33
N GLY A 587 8.66 1.83 18.79
CA GLY A 587 8.30 0.40 18.76
C GLY A 587 9.49 -0.53 18.95
N GLU A 588 9.28 -1.85 18.88
CA GLU A 588 10.35 -2.82 18.60
C GLU A 588 10.08 -3.43 17.22
N ASP A 589 10.62 -2.81 16.19
CA ASP A 589 10.10 -2.91 14.83
C ASP A 589 10.93 -3.84 13.95
N ARG A 590 10.30 -4.31 12.87
CA ARG A 590 10.91 -5.30 11.98
C ARG A 590 10.85 -4.89 10.53
N TYR A 591 12.04 -4.68 10.00
CA TYR A 591 12.26 -4.20 8.65
C TYR A 591 12.76 -5.33 7.76
N ILE A 592 11.93 -5.77 6.81
CA ILE A 592 12.20 -6.98 6.01
C ILE A 592 12.19 -6.67 4.51
N CYS A 593 13.24 -7.12 3.81
CA CYS A 593 13.36 -7.04 2.36
C CYS A 593 13.59 -8.44 1.75
N PRO A 594 13.16 -8.72 0.50
CA PRO A 594 13.49 -9.95 -0.20
C PRO A 594 15.00 -10.18 -0.31
N GLU A 595 15.42 -11.41 0.01
CA GLU A 595 16.79 -11.90 -0.20
C GLU A 595 17.89 -10.91 0.28
N PRO A 596 17.93 -10.55 1.57
CA PRO A 596 18.91 -9.57 2.07
C PRO A 596 20.36 -10.01 1.83
N GLU A 597 20.60 -11.33 1.86
CA GLU A 597 21.89 -11.98 1.57
C GLU A 597 22.01 -12.49 0.11
N GLY A 598 21.02 -12.23 -0.76
CA GLY A 598 20.98 -12.70 -2.15
C GLY A 598 21.84 -11.88 -3.13
N LYS A 599 21.62 -12.07 -4.45
CA LYS A 599 22.29 -11.25 -5.47
C LYS A 599 21.91 -9.78 -5.25
N ILE A 600 22.87 -8.85 -5.30
CA ILE A 600 22.54 -7.41 -5.26
C ILE A 600 21.57 -7.10 -6.39
N THR A 601 20.42 -6.61 -6.00
CA THR A 601 19.52 -5.81 -6.80
C THR A 601 19.44 -4.44 -6.14
N PHE A 602 18.96 -3.44 -6.87
CA PHE A 602 18.68 -2.14 -6.25
C PHE A 602 17.79 -2.27 -5.02
N ASN A 603 16.82 -3.19 -5.09
CA ASN A 603 15.77 -3.39 -4.11
C ASN A 603 16.27 -3.96 -2.77
N ASN A 604 17.32 -4.80 -2.78
CA ASN A 604 17.88 -5.39 -1.55
C ASN A 604 19.16 -4.70 -1.04
N TRP A 605 19.71 -3.75 -1.82
CA TRP A 605 20.90 -3.01 -1.43
C TRP A 605 20.58 -1.78 -0.57
N ASP A 606 19.62 -0.95 -1.01
CA ASP A 606 19.19 0.29 -0.35
C ASP A 606 17.70 0.24 0.02
N SER A 607 17.31 -0.86 0.69
CA SER A 607 15.92 -1.27 0.93
C SER A 607 15.06 -0.32 1.77
N PHE A 608 15.67 0.67 2.41
CA PHE A 608 15.01 1.68 3.22
C PHE A 608 15.78 3.00 3.02
N GLY A 609 15.10 4.03 2.50
CA GLY A 609 15.69 5.36 2.29
C GLY A 609 16.62 5.45 1.08
N GLY A 610 16.48 4.53 0.12
CA GLY A 610 17.25 4.52 -1.11
C GLY A 610 16.86 5.63 -2.09
N VAL A 611 17.77 5.97 -3.01
CA VAL A 611 17.50 6.93 -4.09
C VAL A 611 17.86 6.36 -5.47
N TRP A 612 17.05 6.69 -6.48
CA TRP A 612 17.17 6.13 -7.83
C TRP A 612 17.22 7.19 -8.95
N PRO A 613 18.36 7.32 -9.66
CA PRO A 613 18.44 8.10 -10.89
C PRO A 613 18.15 7.22 -12.12
N GLU A 614 17.12 7.55 -12.90
CA GLU A 614 16.65 6.69 -14.00
C GLU A 614 17.45 6.83 -15.32
N SER A 615 18.40 7.76 -15.44
CA SER A 615 19.28 7.87 -16.64
C SER A 615 20.20 9.10 -16.64
N GLU A 616 19.88 10.12 -15.84
CA GLU A 616 20.54 11.42 -15.92
C GLU A 616 21.00 11.91 -14.54
N PRO A 617 22.31 12.00 -14.30
CA PRO A 617 22.85 12.31 -12.98
C PRO A 617 22.66 13.77 -12.54
N TYR A 618 21.84 14.58 -13.21
CA TYR A 618 21.52 15.94 -12.75
C TYR A 618 20.09 16.05 -12.20
N LEU A 619 19.42 14.91 -12.02
CA LEU A 619 18.02 14.80 -11.67
C LEU A 619 17.82 13.83 -10.50
N TRP A 620 18.27 14.23 -9.30
CA TRP A 620 18.26 13.35 -8.13
C TRP A 620 17.02 13.54 -7.23
N PRO A 621 16.47 12.46 -6.69
CA PRO A 621 15.46 12.50 -5.63
C PRO A 621 16.11 12.55 -4.24
N TYR A 622 15.31 12.93 -3.23
CA TYR A 622 15.65 12.86 -1.81
C TYR A 622 14.81 11.78 -1.12
N ALA A 623 15.43 11.08 -0.17
CA ALA A 623 14.78 10.06 0.64
C ALA A 623 15.23 10.16 2.10
N ILE A 624 14.28 10.19 3.02
CA ILE A 624 14.52 10.17 4.46
C ILE A 624 13.67 9.05 5.05
N CYS A 625 14.33 8.09 5.69
CA CYS A 625 13.70 7.06 6.52
C CYS A 625 14.17 7.22 7.96
N LEU A 626 13.24 7.36 8.88
CA LEU A 626 13.49 7.52 10.30
C LEU A 626 12.79 6.41 11.06
N ASP A 627 13.54 5.77 11.94
CA ASP A 627 13.08 4.93 13.03
C ASP A 627 13.58 5.65 14.30
N LEU A 628 12.63 6.09 15.13
CA LEU A 628 12.88 7.03 16.23
C LEU A 628 12.88 6.39 17.61
N GLY A 629 12.73 5.07 17.71
CA GLY A 629 13.02 4.37 18.94
C GLY A 629 12.60 2.93 18.95
N GLY A 630 13.48 2.07 19.46
CA GLY A 630 13.22 0.65 19.58
C GLY A 630 14.44 -0.21 19.82
N GLU A 631 14.21 -1.50 20.01
CA GLU A 631 15.22 -2.53 19.77
C GLU A 631 14.90 -3.36 18.52
N ASP A 632 15.32 -2.85 17.36
CA ASP A 632 14.72 -3.27 16.08
C ASP A 632 15.44 -4.43 15.40
N GLU A 633 14.68 -5.22 14.63
CA GLU A 633 15.18 -6.32 13.81
C GLU A 633 15.24 -5.92 12.32
N TYR A 634 16.46 -5.63 11.86
CA TYR A 634 16.72 -5.40 10.45
C TYR A 634 17.06 -6.70 9.70
N ARG A 635 16.15 -7.17 8.85
CA ARG A 635 16.38 -8.21 7.83
C ARG A 635 16.63 -7.60 6.46
N VAL A 636 17.56 -6.67 6.44
CA VAL A 636 18.00 -5.93 5.26
C VAL A 636 19.51 -5.82 5.23
N ARG A 637 20.07 -5.57 4.05
CA ARG A 637 21.52 -5.49 3.93
C ARG A 637 22.05 -4.23 4.61
N HIS A 638 23.15 -4.38 5.38
CA HIS A 638 23.86 -3.30 6.08
C HIS A 638 23.03 -2.37 6.98
N ARG A 639 21.85 -2.77 7.45
CA ARG A 639 21.17 -2.07 8.55
C ARG A 639 21.20 -2.94 9.79
N THR A 640 21.25 -2.29 10.93
CA THR A 640 21.21 -2.89 12.27
C THR A 640 20.60 -1.88 13.21
N ASN A 641 20.00 -2.35 14.30
CA ASN A 641 19.53 -1.49 15.38
C ASN A 641 20.56 -0.40 15.77
N ASN A 642 20.10 0.81 16.05
CA ASN A 642 20.86 2.00 16.42
C ASN A 642 21.94 2.36 15.39
N SER A 643 21.60 2.30 14.10
CA SER A 643 22.52 2.65 13.01
C SER A 643 22.00 3.76 12.11
N GLN A 644 22.95 4.50 11.53
CA GLN A 644 22.68 5.34 10.38
C GLN A 644 23.33 4.74 9.14
N ARG A 645 22.69 4.88 7.99
CA ARG A 645 23.40 4.69 6.72
C ARG A 645 22.80 5.54 5.63
N HIS A 646 23.71 6.14 4.87
CA HIS A 646 23.37 6.96 3.72
C HIS A 646 23.26 6.08 2.48
N SER A 647 22.29 6.41 1.64
CA SER A 647 22.21 5.96 0.27
C SER A 647 22.69 7.11 -0.64
N PHE A 648 23.27 6.77 -1.79
CA PHE A 648 23.98 7.67 -2.71
C PHE A 648 23.50 9.13 -2.71
N GLY A 649 24.29 10.03 -2.10
CA GLY A 649 24.13 11.49 -2.09
C GLY A 649 22.93 12.09 -1.34
N HIS A 650 21.75 11.47 -1.40
CA HIS A 650 20.47 12.11 -1.07
C HIS A 650 19.46 11.23 -0.35
N GLY A 651 19.84 10.00 -0.04
CA GLY A 651 19.06 9.08 0.78
C GLY A 651 19.68 8.93 2.16
N ILE A 652 18.87 8.87 3.21
CA ILE A 652 19.32 8.52 4.55
C ILE A 652 18.30 7.64 5.23
N HIS A 653 18.82 6.64 5.92
CA HIS A 653 18.10 5.89 6.93
C HIS A 653 18.76 6.18 8.27
N LEU A 654 17.96 6.57 9.25
CA LEU A 654 18.35 6.75 10.62
C LEU A 654 17.49 5.87 11.49
N ASP A 655 18.16 5.07 12.29
CA ASP A 655 17.56 4.33 13.39
C ASP A 655 18.27 4.79 14.66
N MET A 656 17.48 5.37 15.56
CA MET A 656 17.96 5.97 16.80
C MET A 656 16.83 6.19 17.79
N MET A 657 17.14 5.97 19.06
CA MET A 657 16.29 6.43 20.16
C MET A 657 16.26 7.96 20.22
N TRP A 658 15.08 8.55 20.05
CA TRP A 658 14.83 9.98 20.18
C TRP A 658 14.21 10.32 21.54
N ASP A 659 14.98 10.96 22.43
CA ASP A 659 14.49 11.40 23.76
C ASP A 659 14.52 12.93 23.85
N GLY A 660 13.37 13.58 23.65
CA GLY A 660 13.13 14.96 24.06
C GLY A 660 14.07 16.03 23.46
N GLY A 661 14.74 15.75 22.34
CA GLY A 661 15.69 16.65 21.68
C GLY A 661 17.15 16.15 21.62
N ASP A 662 17.47 15.01 22.26
CA ASP A 662 18.79 14.38 22.20
C ASP A 662 18.74 13.06 21.40
N VAL A 663 19.68 12.90 20.47
CA VAL A 663 19.90 11.64 19.74
C VAL A 663 20.72 10.69 20.61
N VAL A 664 20.18 9.52 20.93
CA VAL A 664 20.90 8.46 21.65
C VAL A 664 21.45 7.45 20.63
N GLY A 665 22.78 7.38 20.47
CA GLY A 665 23.42 6.44 19.53
C GLY A 665 24.76 6.93 18.96
N VAL A 666 25.27 6.25 17.92
CA VAL A 666 26.48 6.69 17.20
C VAL A 666 26.10 7.84 16.26
N VAL A 667 26.29 9.07 16.72
CA VAL A 667 26.09 10.28 15.92
C VAL A 667 27.28 10.45 14.95
N GLU A 668 27.06 10.26 13.64
CA GLU A 668 28.07 10.68 12.66
C GLU A 668 28.06 12.20 12.52
N ASN A 669 29.26 12.76 12.33
CA ASN A 669 29.40 14.16 11.98
C ASN A 669 28.69 14.43 10.63
N PRO A 670 28.01 15.57 10.48
CA PRO A 670 27.42 15.99 9.21
C PRO A 670 28.49 16.01 8.12
N LEU A 671 28.06 15.79 6.86
CA LEU A 671 28.98 15.80 5.72
C LEU A 671 29.72 17.14 5.68
N GLU A 672 31.05 17.09 5.80
CA GLU A 672 31.85 18.32 5.77
C GLU A 672 31.62 19.05 4.44
N PRO A 673 31.35 20.37 4.47
CA PRO A 673 31.28 21.17 3.26
C PRO A 673 32.54 20.96 2.44
N TYR A 674 32.38 20.78 1.14
CA TYR A 674 33.48 20.38 0.29
C TYR A 674 34.70 21.33 0.43
N ARG A 675 35.88 20.78 0.75
CA ARG A 675 37.16 21.51 0.79
C ARG A 675 38.14 21.01 -0.27
N PRO A 676 38.61 21.87 -1.21
CA PRO A 676 39.57 21.48 -2.22
C PRO A 676 40.85 20.94 -1.60
N PHE A 677 41.25 19.74 -2.03
CA PHE A 677 42.51 19.12 -1.62
C PHE A 677 43.32 18.70 -2.85
N PRO A 678 44.65 18.69 -2.76
CA PRO A 678 45.49 18.38 -3.91
C PRO A 678 45.31 16.93 -4.36
N LEU A 679 44.79 16.73 -5.58
CA LEU A 679 44.68 15.41 -6.19
C LEU A 679 46.07 14.80 -6.49
N PRO A 680 46.24 13.46 -6.39
CA PRO A 680 47.51 12.78 -6.68
C PRO A 680 48.06 13.08 -8.09
N GLN A 681 49.38 12.99 -8.26
CA GLN A 681 50.02 13.28 -9.55
C GLN A 681 49.54 12.36 -10.69
N ALA A 682 49.21 11.11 -10.38
CA ALA A 682 48.63 10.16 -11.32
C ALA A 682 47.28 10.66 -11.86
N VAL A 683 46.43 11.21 -10.98
CA VAL A 683 45.11 11.77 -11.32
C VAL A 683 45.27 13.00 -12.22
N ARG A 684 46.20 13.90 -11.89
CA ARG A 684 46.47 15.12 -12.67
C ARG A 684 46.95 14.86 -14.10
N ARG A 685 47.51 13.68 -14.35
CA ARG A 685 47.98 13.24 -15.68
C ARG A 685 46.95 12.39 -16.42
N SER A 686 45.84 12.05 -15.77
CA SER A 686 44.78 11.23 -16.35
C SER A 686 43.86 12.09 -17.23
N PRO A 687 43.19 11.48 -18.22
CA PRO A 687 42.17 12.18 -19.01
C PRO A 687 40.93 12.57 -18.18
N TYR A 688 40.79 12.04 -16.97
CA TYR A 688 39.65 12.23 -16.06
C TYR A 688 39.87 13.37 -15.05
N TYR A 689 41.00 14.07 -15.13
CA TYR A 689 41.38 15.08 -14.12
C TYR A 689 40.32 16.16 -13.90
N GLU A 690 39.76 16.73 -14.97
CA GLU A 690 38.79 17.82 -14.83
C GLU A 690 37.49 17.35 -14.19
N ASP A 691 37.07 16.11 -14.44
CA ASP A 691 35.88 15.54 -13.83
C ASP A 691 36.12 15.17 -12.37
N ILE A 692 37.24 14.52 -12.05
CA ILE A 692 37.61 14.21 -10.65
C ILE A 692 37.83 15.50 -9.85
N ARG A 693 38.36 16.56 -10.47
CA ARG A 693 38.44 17.90 -9.88
C ARG A 693 37.06 18.53 -9.73
N ALA A 694 36.11 18.27 -10.62
CA ALA A 694 34.75 18.80 -10.49
C ALA A 694 33.94 18.11 -9.37
N LEU A 695 34.27 16.86 -9.00
CA LEU A 695 33.81 16.24 -7.75
C LEU A 695 34.28 17.01 -6.51
N GLN A 696 35.25 17.91 -6.67
CA GLN A 696 35.70 18.85 -5.66
C GLN A 696 34.93 20.18 -5.65
N SER A 697 33.70 20.22 -6.15
CA SER A 697 32.88 21.44 -6.16
C SER A 697 31.99 21.53 -4.92
N ALA A 698 31.84 22.73 -4.36
CA ALA A 698 30.79 22.98 -3.36
C ALA A 698 29.39 22.93 -4.00
N ASP A 699 29.28 23.20 -5.30
CA ASP A 699 28.04 23.07 -6.05
C ASP A 699 27.74 21.59 -6.37
N THR A 700 26.65 21.10 -5.78
CA THR A 700 26.16 19.72 -5.92
C THR A 700 25.88 19.35 -7.38
N PHE A 701 25.31 20.27 -8.16
CA PHE A 701 25.03 20.03 -9.58
C PHE A 701 26.31 19.80 -10.41
N THR A 702 27.35 20.59 -10.16
CA THR A 702 28.68 20.44 -10.79
C THR A 702 29.30 19.07 -10.48
N ARG A 703 29.23 18.61 -9.22
CA ARG A 703 29.76 17.28 -8.85
C ARG A 703 29.05 16.19 -9.66
N PHE A 704 27.73 16.24 -9.76
CA PHE A 704 27.01 15.17 -10.45
C PHE A 704 27.14 15.16 -11.96
N GLN A 705 27.25 16.32 -12.59
CA GLN A 705 27.63 16.35 -14.01
C GLN A 705 28.96 15.64 -14.25
N ALA A 706 29.90 15.74 -13.30
CA ALA A 706 31.17 15.04 -13.37
C ALA A 706 31.01 13.52 -13.17
N ILE A 707 30.22 13.08 -12.18
CA ILE A 707 29.86 11.65 -12.00
C ILE A 707 29.33 11.07 -13.31
N GLY A 708 28.37 11.74 -13.94
CA GLY A 708 27.80 11.29 -15.21
C GLY A 708 28.78 11.22 -16.38
N ARG A 709 29.76 12.12 -16.44
CA ARG A 709 30.81 12.06 -17.46
C ARG A 709 31.79 10.92 -17.19
N ILE A 710 32.14 10.68 -15.92
CA ILE A 710 33.01 9.59 -15.48
C ILE A 710 32.34 8.24 -15.79
N THR A 711 31.09 8.03 -15.39
CA THR A 711 30.37 6.77 -15.61
C THR A 711 30.19 6.44 -17.09
N ARG A 712 29.89 7.43 -17.94
CA ARG A 712 29.84 7.23 -19.40
C ARG A 712 31.19 6.87 -20.02
N ALA A 713 32.31 7.21 -19.39
CA ALA A 713 33.62 6.86 -19.88
C ALA A 713 33.99 5.37 -19.65
N GLY A 714 33.20 4.66 -18.84
CA GLY A 714 33.32 3.22 -18.62
C GLY A 714 34.47 2.80 -17.68
N PRO A 715 34.75 1.48 -17.58
CA PRO A 715 35.65 0.89 -16.58
C PRO A 715 37.12 1.39 -16.62
N ALA A 716 37.55 2.05 -17.70
CA ALA A 716 38.88 2.63 -17.82
C ALA A 716 39.18 3.72 -16.77
N ALA A 717 38.14 4.32 -16.16
CA ALA A 717 38.29 5.27 -15.07
C ALA A 717 38.62 4.61 -13.72
N VAL A 718 38.32 3.31 -13.53
CA VAL A 718 38.42 2.63 -12.23
C VAL A 718 39.80 2.77 -11.56
N PRO A 719 40.94 2.52 -12.23
CA PRO A 719 42.25 2.62 -11.57
C PRO A 719 42.56 4.02 -11.03
N VAL A 720 42.15 5.08 -11.74
CA VAL A 720 42.40 6.45 -11.29
C VAL A 720 41.46 6.85 -10.16
N LEU A 721 40.19 6.42 -10.21
CA LEU A 721 39.22 6.66 -9.15
C LEU A 721 39.66 5.96 -7.85
N ALA A 722 40.09 4.70 -7.95
CA ALA A 722 40.59 3.92 -6.83
C ALA A 722 41.83 4.57 -6.18
N GLU A 723 42.84 5.00 -6.95
CA GLU A 723 44.00 5.69 -6.37
C GLU A 723 43.64 7.05 -5.75
N THR A 724 42.57 7.69 -6.24
CA THR A 724 42.10 8.96 -5.67
C THR A 724 41.45 8.75 -4.31
N ILE A 725 40.48 7.83 -4.23
CA ILE A 725 39.68 7.63 -3.02
C ILE A 725 40.46 6.93 -1.91
N ARG A 726 41.41 6.04 -2.26
CA ARG A 726 42.22 5.28 -1.29
C ARG A 726 42.98 6.16 -0.28
N ARG A 727 43.36 7.38 -0.67
CA ARG A 727 44.15 8.32 0.16
C ARG A 727 43.36 9.55 0.62
N SER A 728 42.05 9.55 0.37
CA SER A 728 41.20 10.67 0.70
C SER A 728 40.48 10.37 2.01
N SER A 729 40.58 11.29 2.97
CA SER A 729 39.77 11.28 4.19
C SER A 729 38.49 12.10 4.05
N HIS A 730 38.20 12.64 2.86
CA HIS A 730 37.06 13.52 2.64
C HIS A 730 35.81 12.72 2.30
N ARG A 731 34.96 12.47 3.30
CA ARG A 731 33.77 11.60 3.20
C ARG A 731 32.85 11.91 2.02
N GLN A 732 32.44 13.16 1.82
CA GLN A 732 31.56 13.52 0.68
C GLN A 732 32.19 13.17 -0.68
N PHE A 733 33.44 13.57 -0.88
CA PHE A 733 34.16 13.27 -2.11
C PHE A 733 34.28 11.77 -2.34
N ASN A 734 34.54 11.01 -1.28
CA ASN A 734 34.66 9.57 -1.34
C ASN A 734 33.33 8.94 -1.77
N ARG A 735 32.21 9.38 -1.21
CA ARG A 735 30.87 8.92 -1.64
C ARG A 735 30.61 9.18 -3.12
N ASP A 736 30.90 10.39 -3.61
CA ASP A 736 30.73 10.75 -5.03
C ASP A 736 31.61 9.89 -5.96
N VAL A 737 32.81 9.50 -5.51
CA VAL A 737 33.69 8.58 -6.25
C VAL A 737 33.18 7.13 -6.16
N MET A 738 32.67 6.70 -5.01
CA MET A 738 32.09 5.36 -4.84
C MET A 738 30.85 5.15 -5.72
N GLU A 739 30.04 6.19 -5.93
CA GLU A 739 28.94 6.16 -6.92
C GLU A 739 29.42 5.74 -8.31
N CYS A 740 30.55 6.31 -8.74
CA CYS A 740 31.14 5.95 -10.03
C CYS A 740 31.60 4.48 -10.05
N LEU A 741 32.26 4.03 -8.98
CA LEU A 741 32.81 2.67 -8.88
C LEU A 741 31.69 1.61 -8.86
N HIS A 742 30.65 1.80 -8.05
CA HIS A 742 29.51 0.86 -7.99
C HIS A 742 28.74 0.80 -9.29
N HIS A 743 28.55 1.94 -9.97
CA HIS A 743 27.93 1.94 -11.29
C HIS A 743 28.66 0.97 -12.24
N PHE A 744 30.00 0.99 -12.25
CA PHE A 744 30.79 0.06 -13.07
C PHE A 744 30.66 -1.40 -12.64
N LEU A 745 30.63 -1.68 -11.34
CA LEU A 745 30.44 -3.04 -10.82
C LEU A 745 29.06 -3.60 -11.20
N SER A 746 28.02 -2.76 -11.23
CA SER A 746 26.63 -3.19 -11.51
C SER A 746 26.33 -3.53 -12.98
N GLN A 747 27.08 -2.96 -13.92
CA GLN A 747 26.73 -2.99 -15.36
C GLN A 747 27.56 -3.98 -16.20
N SER A 748 28.59 -4.63 -15.64
CA SER A 748 29.59 -5.35 -16.47
C SER A 748 30.25 -6.52 -15.75
N GLU A 749 30.77 -7.49 -16.50
CA GLU A 749 31.79 -8.41 -15.99
C GLU A 749 33.03 -7.60 -15.56
N ILE A 750 33.47 -7.81 -14.31
CA ILE A 750 34.60 -7.08 -13.74
C ILE A 750 35.88 -7.53 -14.45
N SER A 751 36.50 -6.62 -15.21
CA SER A 751 37.75 -6.93 -15.89
C SER A 751 38.84 -7.29 -14.88
N GLU A 752 39.53 -8.41 -15.09
CA GLU A 752 40.68 -8.81 -14.27
C GLU A 752 41.75 -7.72 -14.15
N THR A 753 41.84 -6.81 -15.13
CA THR A 753 42.79 -5.71 -15.14
C THR A 753 42.53 -4.64 -14.08
N VAL A 754 41.28 -4.46 -13.64
CA VAL A 754 40.92 -3.43 -12.65
C VAL A 754 40.83 -3.99 -11.23
N ILE A 755 40.69 -5.31 -11.07
CA ILE A 755 40.57 -6.00 -9.78
C ILE A 755 41.68 -5.57 -8.79
N PRO A 756 42.98 -5.52 -9.15
CA PRO A 756 44.01 -5.10 -8.20
C PRO A 756 43.81 -3.68 -7.64
N SER A 757 43.24 -2.78 -8.45
CA SER A 757 42.96 -1.41 -8.03
C SER A 757 41.78 -1.36 -7.05
N LEU A 758 40.76 -2.18 -7.26
CA LEU A 758 39.63 -2.32 -6.35
C LEU A 758 40.06 -2.95 -5.03
N VAL A 759 40.80 -4.08 -5.06
CA VAL A 759 41.27 -4.77 -3.84
C VAL A 759 42.11 -3.85 -2.95
N ALA A 760 42.88 -2.93 -3.55
CA ALA A 760 43.65 -1.94 -2.80
C ALA A 760 42.79 -0.99 -1.95
N LEU A 761 41.48 -0.88 -2.22
CA LEU A 761 40.54 -0.06 -1.45
C LEU A 761 40.19 -0.66 -0.08
N LEU A 762 40.48 -1.94 0.18
CA LEU A 762 40.47 -2.49 1.55
C LEU A 762 41.50 -1.81 2.47
N GLY A 763 42.44 -1.05 1.90
CA GLY A 763 43.38 -0.20 2.63
C GLY A 763 43.10 1.29 2.49
N ALA A 764 41.87 1.69 2.15
CA ALA A 764 41.50 3.10 2.05
C ALA A 764 41.52 3.80 3.43
N GLU A 765 41.88 5.08 3.46
CA GLU A 765 41.86 5.87 4.71
C GLU A 765 40.46 5.98 5.31
N ASP A 766 39.43 6.10 4.48
CA ASP A 766 38.03 6.17 4.88
C ASP A 766 37.44 4.79 5.20
N GLU A 767 36.87 4.65 6.40
CA GLU A 767 36.22 3.42 6.87
C GLU A 767 35.04 2.99 5.99
N GLU A 768 34.25 3.95 5.51
CA GLU A 768 33.05 3.66 4.72
C GLU A 768 33.44 3.00 3.40
N VAL A 769 34.51 3.50 2.77
CA VAL A 769 35.08 2.91 1.54
C VAL A 769 35.57 1.49 1.79
N ARG A 770 36.28 1.25 2.90
CA ARG A 770 36.75 -0.11 3.25
C ARG A 770 35.59 -1.05 3.50
N THR A 771 34.55 -0.58 4.19
CA THR A 771 33.37 -1.35 4.56
C THR A 771 32.62 -1.83 3.32
N VAL A 772 32.37 -0.91 2.39
CA VAL A 772 31.63 -1.22 1.16
C VAL A 772 32.44 -2.16 0.26
N MET A 773 33.73 -1.92 0.10
CA MET A 773 34.59 -2.79 -0.70
C MET A 773 34.73 -4.19 -0.10
N ALA A 774 34.77 -4.30 1.23
CA ALA A 774 34.79 -5.58 1.91
C ALA A 774 33.53 -6.41 1.63
N ASP A 775 32.35 -5.78 1.51
CA ASP A 775 31.12 -6.48 1.14
C ASP A 775 31.05 -6.81 -0.35
N ASP A 776 31.32 -5.82 -1.21
CA ASP A 776 31.20 -5.94 -2.66
C ASP A 776 31.98 -7.13 -3.22
N PHE A 777 33.14 -7.46 -2.65
CA PHE A 777 33.95 -8.58 -3.13
C PHE A 777 33.29 -9.95 -2.91
N GLY A 778 32.52 -10.13 -1.84
CA GLY A 778 31.74 -11.34 -1.62
C GLY A 778 30.57 -11.44 -2.59
N VAL A 779 29.90 -10.31 -2.83
CA VAL A 779 28.76 -10.23 -3.76
C VAL A 779 29.18 -10.55 -5.17
N TRP A 780 30.23 -9.88 -5.65
CA TRP A 780 30.73 -10.03 -7.02
C TRP A 780 31.67 -11.22 -7.18
N LYS A 781 31.78 -12.07 -6.14
CA LYS A 781 32.60 -13.29 -6.11
C LYS A 781 34.05 -13.03 -6.57
N ILE A 782 34.65 -11.94 -6.13
CA ILE A 782 36.03 -11.55 -6.50
C ILE A 782 37.03 -12.35 -5.66
N ALA A 783 37.32 -13.58 -6.09
CA ALA A 783 38.24 -14.49 -5.40
C ALA A 783 39.65 -13.90 -5.17
N ALA A 784 40.12 -13.03 -6.08
CA ALA A 784 41.41 -12.35 -5.93
C ALA A 784 41.51 -11.41 -4.70
N ALA A 785 40.39 -11.09 -4.06
CA ALA A 785 40.36 -10.28 -2.85
C ALA A 785 40.59 -11.07 -1.55
N GLU A 786 40.61 -12.41 -1.61
CA GLU A 786 40.60 -13.31 -0.44
C GLU A 786 41.68 -12.96 0.60
N GLU A 787 42.95 -12.81 0.18
CA GLU A 787 44.04 -12.43 1.09
C GLU A 787 43.80 -11.07 1.77
N GLY A 788 43.30 -10.09 1.00
CA GLY A 788 42.96 -8.76 1.50
C GLY A 788 41.80 -8.79 2.50
N LEU A 789 40.77 -9.58 2.22
CA LEU A 789 39.62 -9.77 3.10
C LEU A 789 40.03 -10.46 4.41
N ILE A 790 40.92 -11.46 4.36
CA ILE A 790 41.46 -12.12 5.58
C ILE A 790 42.23 -11.10 6.43
N ALA A 791 43.04 -10.24 5.81
CA ALA A 791 43.77 -9.19 6.53
C ALA A 791 42.82 -8.17 7.16
N ALA A 792 41.81 -7.71 6.42
CA ALA A 792 40.80 -6.77 6.89
C ALA A 792 39.99 -7.37 8.06
N ALA A 793 39.46 -8.58 7.91
CA ALA A 793 38.73 -9.31 8.95
C ALA A 793 39.54 -9.49 10.23
N ARG A 794 40.87 -9.63 10.13
CA ARG A 794 41.76 -9.83 11.28
C ARG A 794 42.12 -8.55 12.02
N THR A 795 42.37 -7.47 11.29
CA THR A 795 43.14 -6.33 11.84
C THR A 795 42.49 -4.97 11.65
N ASP A 796 41.40 -4.83 10.89
CA ASP A 796 40.76 -3.53 10.73
C ASP A 796 40.21 -3.00 12.06
N GLY A 797 40.40 -1.71 12.31
CA GLY A 797 39.91 -1.05 13.51
C GLY A 797 38.38 -1.02 13.59
N ALA A 798 37.71 -0.97 12.45
CA ALA A 798 36.27 -0.88 12.33
C ALA A 798 35.60 -2.26 12.36
N ALA A 799 34.60 -2.42 13.24
CA ALA A 799 33.85 -3.68 13.36
C ALA A 799 33.03 -4.00 12.10
N SER A 800 32.51 -2.96 11.44
CA SER A 800 31.79 -3.03 10.16
C SER A 800 32.66 -3.70 9.08
N VAL A 801 33.87 -3.18 8.84
CA VAL A 801 34.83 -3.76 7.89
C VAL A 801 35.14 -5.22 8.21
N ARG A 802 35.41 -5.53 9.50
CA ARG A 802 35.70 -6.92 9.90
C ARG A 802 34.54 -7.86 9.63
N ARG A 803 33.31 -7.44 9.97
CA ARG A 803 32.08 -8.19 9.75
C ARG A 803 31.87 -8.47 8.26
N PHE A 804 31.92 -7.45 7.40
CA PHE A 804 31.68 -7.61 5.97
C PHE A 804 32.80 -8.39 5.27
N ALA A 805 34.06 -8.19 5.67
CA ALA A 805 35.14 -8.99 5.14
C ALA A 805 34.95 -10.48 5.44
N LEU A 806 34.51 -10.81 6.67
CA LEU A 806 34.22 -12.19 7.06
C LEU A 806 32.98 -12.75 6.35
N SER A 807 31.95 -11.94 6.13
CA SER A 807 30.77 -12.30 5.34
C SER A 807 31.16 -12.62 3.89
N SER A 808 31.99 -11.79 3.28
CA SER A 808 32.49 -12.02 1.92
C SER A 808 33.36 -13.26 1.81
N LEU A 809 34.20 -13.54 2.80
CA LEU A 809 34.96 -14.80 2.85
C LEU A 809 34.06 -16.03 2.98
N MET A 810 32.90 -15.89 3.64
CA MET A 810 31.91 -16.97 3.77
C MET A 810 31.26 -17.24 2.41
N GLU A 811 30.94 -16.17 1.68
CA GLU A 811 30.40 -16.21 0.32
C GLU A 811 31.39 -16.76 -0.71
N LEU A 812 32.69 -16.52 -0.51
CA LEU A 812 33.77 -17.10 -1.31
C LEU A 812 34.16 -18.53 -0.87
N GLU A 813 33.54 -19.05 0.20
CA GLU A 813 33.85 -20.36 0.79
C GLU A 813 35.33 -20.55 1.18
N SER A 814 35.99 -19.48 1.64
CA SER A 814 37.44 -19.42 1.93
C SER A 814 37.88 -20.30 3.12
N ARG A 815 38.27 -21.55 2.86
CA ARG A 815 38.74 -22.46 3.94
C ARG A 815 39.92 -21.90 4.74
N GLU A 816 40.75 -21.06 4.13
CA GLU A 816 41.90 -20.42 4.78
C GLU A 816 41.49 -19.49 5.93
N ALA A 817 40.26 -18.96 5.92
CA ALA A 817 39.75 -18.07 6.96
C ALA A 817 39.19 -18.80 8.20
N LEU A 818 39.06 -20.13 8.19
CA LEU A 818 38.46 -20.90 9.31
C LEU A 818 39.16 -20.70 10.67
N PRO A 819 40.51 -20.66 10.78
CA PRO A 819 41.17 -20.36 12.05
C PRO A 819 40.87 -18.93 12.53
N LEU A 820 40.82 -17.97 11.60
CA LEU A 820 40.47 -16.58 11.93
C LEU A 820 39.02 -16.48 12.42
N ALA A 821 38.07 -17.14 11.76
CA ALA A 821 36.68 -17.18 12.20
C ALA A 821 36.55 -17.77 13.62
N SER A 822 37.35 -18.79 13.96
CA SER A 822 37.39 -19.37 15.31
C SER A 822 37.85 -18.38 16.37
N ASP A 823 38.88 -17.59 16.08
CA ASP A 823 39.40 -16.55 16.98
C ASP A 823 38.37 -15.42 17.16
N LEU A 824 37.80 -14.93 16.04
CA LEU A 824 36.83 -13.83 16.04
C LEU A 824 35.55 -14.22 16.80
N ALA A 825 35.02 -15.42 16.59
CA ALA A 825 33.83 -15.91 17.28
C ALA A 825 33.96 -15.91 18.82
N LEU A 826 35.18 -16.04 19.35
CA LEU A 826 35.42 -16.12 20.80
C LEU A 826 35.80 -14.79 21.45
N ALA A 827 36.35 -13.85 20.69
CA ALA A 827 37.10 -12.74 21.26
C ALA A 827 36.90 -11.39 20.57
N ASP A 828 36.22 -11.33 19.42
CA ASP A 828 35.97 -10.02 18.80
C ASP A 828 35.09 -9.16 19.72
N PRO A 829 35.45 -7.88 19.97
CA PRO A 829 34.65 -7.00 20.82
C PRO A 829 33.24 -6.76 20.27
N SER A 830 33.05 -6.81 18.95
CA SER A 830 31.76 -6.59 18.30
C SER A 830 30.93 -7.87 18.27
N GLU A 831 29.71 -7.80 18.81
CA GLU A 831 28.72 -8.88 18.77
C GLU A 831 28.43 -9.34 17.33
N ASP A 832 28.32 -8.40 16.40
CA ASP A 832 28.06 -8.67 15.00
C ASP A 832 29.15 -9.49 14.32
N VAL A 833 30.42 -9.16 14.60
CA VAL A 833 31.56 -9.91 14.07
C VAL A 833 31.55 -11.32 14.66
N ARG A 834 31.30 -11.47 15.96
CA ARG A 834 31.20 -12.79 16.60
C ARG A 834 30.07 -13.63 16.00
N ARG A 835 28.88 -13.04 15.81
CA ARG A 835 27.73 -13.70 15.19
C ARG A 835 28.02 -14.15 13.77
N THR A 836 28.61 -13.29 12.94
CA THR A 836 29.01 -13.64 11.56
C THR A 836 30.07 -14.75 11.54
N ALA A 837 31.04 -14.71 12.46
CA ALA A 837 32.06 -15.75 12.59
C ALA A 837 31.46 -17.11 12.99
N VAL A 838 30.48 -17.12 13.88
CA VAL A 838 29.71 -18.32 14.25
C VAL A 838 28.96 -18.88 13.05
N ARG A 839 28.30 -18.03 12.25
CA ARG A 839 27.63 -18.43 11.01
C ARG A 839 28.63 -19.01 10.01
N TYR A 840 29.78 -18.36 9.84
CA TYR A 840 30.89 -18.81 8.99
C TYR A 840 31.28 -20.25 9.31
N LEU A 841 31.62 -20.53 10.58
CA LEU A 841 32.04 -21.85 11.06
C LEU A 841 30.96 -22.92 10.85
N SER A 842 29.69 -22.52 10.85
CA SER A 842 28.56 -23.42 10.62
C SER A 842 28.28 -23.70 9.14
N ARG A 843 28.79 -22.87 8.21
CA ARG A 843 28.54 -22.95 6.76
C ARG A 843 29.76 -23.48 6.00
N VAL A 844 30.93 -22.88 6.19
CA VAL A 844 32.17 -23.30 5.52
C VAL A 844 32.72 -24.54 6.23
N ARG A 845 33.12 -25.55 5.44
CA ARG A 845 33.55 -26.86 5.93
C ARG A 845 34.98 -27.16 5.49
N ASP A 846 35.74 -27.71 6.42
CA ASP A 846 37.04 -28.34 6.19
C ASP A 846 37.14 -29.55 7.11
N ASP A 847 37.51 -30.71 6.57
CA ASP A 847 37.58 -31.97 7.32
C ASP A 847 38.59 -31.92 8.47
N ASP A 848 39.57 -31.01 8.39
CA ASP A 848 40.63 -30.84 9.39
C ASP A 848 40.26 -29.86 10.52
N VAL A 849 39.11 -29.16 10.41
CA VAL A 849 38.67 -28.17 11.40
C VAL A 849 37.35 -28.61 12.05
N ASP A 850 37.39 -28.89 13.36
CA ASP A 850 36.18 -29.16 14.16
C ASP A 850 35.62 -27.85 14.75
N PRO A 851 34.53 -27.28 14.20
CA PRO A 851 33.94 -26.03 14.70
C PRO A 851 33.16 -26.20 16.02
N TYR A 852 32.79 -27.42 16.40
CA TYR A 852 31.91 -27.67 17.54
C TYR A 852 32.41 -27.10 18.87
N PRO A 853 33.69 -27.25 19.28
CA PRO A 853 34.18 -26.72 20.54
C PRO A 853 34.00 -25.20 20.66
N ILE A 854 34.13 -24.48 19.54
CA ILE A 854 33.92 -23.02 19.48
C ILE A 854 32.44 -22.70 19.65
N LEU A 855 31.56 -23.30 18.83
CA LEU A 855 30.11 -23.08 18.91
C LEU A 855 29.54 -23.43 20.28
N ALA A 856 29.97 -24.54 20.88
CA ALA A 856 29.55 -24.93 22.21
C ALA A 856 30.01 -23.92 23.28
N LYS A 857 31.20 -23.35 23.14
CA LYS A 857 31.73 -22.34 24.06
C LYS A 857 30.96 -21.02 23.92
N VAL A 858 30.68 -20.58 22.69
CA VAL A 858 29.89 -19.38 22.40
C VAL A 858 28.47 -19.53 22.97
N LEU A 859 27.78 -20.63 22.68
CA LEU A 859 26.43 -20.90 23.17
C LEU A 859 26.32 -20.81 24.71
N GLN A 860 27.39 -21.20 25.41
CA GLN A 860 27.45 -21.22 26.88
C GLN A 860 27.89 -19.91 27.53
N ARG A 861 28.70 -19.10 26.85
CA ARG A 861 29.50 -18.04 27.49
C ARG A 861 29.39 -16.68 26.83
N ASP A 862 28.85 -16.57 25.62
CA ASP A 862 28.61 -15.25 25.06
C ASP A 862 27.52 -14.56 25.88
N ASP A 863 27.69 -13.27 26.13
CA ASP A 863 26.74 -12.50 26.94
C ASP A 863 25.50 -12.08 26.12
N ARG A 864 25.60 -12.15 24.79
CA ARG A 864 24.57 -11.66 23.86
C ARG A 864 23.73 -12.79 23.28
N SER A 865 22.41 -12.64 23.36
CA SER A 865 21.46 -13.64 22.86
C SER A 865 21.68 -13.95 21.38
N SER A 866 21.78 -12.93 20.53
CA SER A 866 21.84 -13.11 19.07
C SER A 866 23.02 -13.98 18.60
N VAL A 867 24.17 -13.91 19.28
CA VAL A 867 25.36 -14.74 19.01
C VAL A 867 25.13 -16.18 19.48
N ARG A 868 24.49 -16.35 20.62
CA ARG A 868 24.12 -17.68 21.16
C ARG A 868 23.09 -18.37 20.28
N VAL A 869 22.12 -17.63 19.75
CA VAL A 869 21.15 -18.12 18.75
C VAL A 869 21.89 -18.66 17.53
N ALA A 870 22.80 -17.89 16.95
CA ALA A 870 23.60 -18.33 15.81
C ALA A 870 24.43 -19.59 16.14
N ALA A 871 24.94 -19.71 17.37
CA ALA A 871 25.68 -20.88 17.81
C ALA A 871 24.79 -22.13 17.99
N ALA A 872 23.58 -21.96 18.53
CA ALA A 872 22.59 -23.03 18.62
C ALA A 872 22.21 -23.55 17.23
N GLU A 873 21.86 -22.65 16.30
CA GLU A 873 21.57 -22.97 14.90
C GLU A 873 22.76 -23.65 14.22
N GLY A 874 23.98 -23.15 14.47
CA GLY A 874 25.20 -23.71 13.90
C GLY A 874 25.46 -25.15 14.32
N ILE A 875 25.19 -25.49 15.58
CA ILE A 875 25.27 -26.87 16.10
C ILE A 875 24.23 -27.77 15.42
N GLY A 876 22.98 -27.29 15.28
CA GLY A 876 21.93 -28.00 14.55
C GLY A 876 22.33 -28.28 13.09
N ARG A 877 22.86 -27.25 12.39
CA ARG A 877 23.33 -27.34 11.00
C ARG A 877 24.50 -28.31 10.84
N LEU A 878 25.41 -28.38 11.81
CA LEU A 878 26.51 -29.35 11.84
C LEU A 878 26.04 -30.78 12.10
N ARG A 879 24.82 -30.96 12.61
CA ARG A 879 24.26 -32.25 13.04
C ARG A 879 25.12 -32.94 14.11
N ASP A 880 25.71 -32.14 14.99
CA ASP A 880 26.61 -32.63 16.03
C ASP A 880 25.86 -32.99 17.32
N GLU A 881 25.71 -34.30 17.58
CA GLU A 881 25.02 -34.83 18.76
C GLU A 881 25.66 -34.42 20.09
N ARG A 882 26.95 -34.03 20.10
CA ARG A 882 27.60 -33.48 21.31
C ARG A 882 26.84 -32.25 21.82
N GLY A 883 26.12 -31.53 20.95
CA GLY A 883 25.34 -30.34 21.24
C GLY A 883 24.06 -30.55 22.06
N ILE A 884 23.48 -31.76 22.03
CA ILE A 884 22.12 -32.03 22.54
C ILE A 884 21.94 -31.58 24.00
N ARG A 885 22.92 -31.88 24.86
CA ARG A 885 22.85 -31.51 26.29
C ARG A 885 22.82 -29.99 26.49
N PHE A 886 23.60 -29.26 25.70
CA PHE A 886 23.67 -27.80 25.81
C PHE A 886 22.41 -27.15 25.26
N LEU A 887 21.92 -27.61 24.11
CA LEU A 887 20.68 -27.16 23.50
C LEU A 887 19.49 -27.33 24.45
N ARG A 888 19.34 -28.49 25.12
CA ARG A 888 18.29 -28.71 26.15
C ARG A 888 18.37 -27.70 27.30
N ARG A 889 19.58 -27.38 27.76
CA ARG A 889 19.78 -26.44 28.87
C ARG A 889 19.39 -25.02 28.47
N VAL A 890 19.78 -24.58 27.26
CA VAL A 890 19.47 -23.22 26.80
C VAL A 890 18.02 -23.08 26.36
N ALA A 891 17.38 -24.16 25.88
CA ALA A 891 15.96 -24.15 25.54
C ALA A 891 15.05 -23.91 26.76
N ALA A 892 15.55 -24.23 27.97
CA ALA A 892 14.88 -23.93 29.23
C ALA A 892 15.21 -22.53 29.79
N SER A 893 15.84 -21.65 28.99
CA SER A 893 16.05 -20.25 29.36
C SER A 893 14.78 -19.42 29.11
N GLY A 894 14.67 -18.23 29.72
CA GLY A 894 13.56 -17.30 29.44
C GLY A 894 13.67 -16.53 28.13
N ASP A 895 14.65 -16.87 27.28
CA ASP A 895 14.93 -16.22 26.00
C ASP A 895 14.26 -17.00 24.86
N VAL A 896 13.18 -16.43 24.32
CA VAL A 896 12.30 -17.10 23.33
C VAL A 896 13.03 -17.37 22.00
N TYR A 897 13.90 -16.46 21.55
CA TYR A 897 14.68 -16.64 20.31
C TYR A 897 15.68 -17.79 20.45
N LEU A 898 16.36 -17.84 21.60
CA LEU A 898 17.28 -18.92 21.92
C LEU A 898 16.56 -20.26 22.14
N GLN A 899 15.37 -20.23 22.74
CA GLN A 899 14.50 -21.39 22.87
C GLN A 899 14.12 -21.94 21.50
N ARG A 900 13.63 -21.10 20.57
CA ARG A 900 13.26 -21.51 19.20
C ARG A 900 14.44 -22.11 18.44
N ALA A 901 15.59 -21.44 18.45
CA ALA A 901 16.80 -21.94 17.78
C ALA A 901 17.29 -23.27 18.38
N ALA A 902 17.24 -23.42 19.69
CA ALA A 902 17.61 -24.65 20.36
C ALA A 902 16.60 -25.77 20.10
N ALA A 903 15.30 -25.47 20.11
CA ALA A 903 14.22 -26.41 19.84
C ALA A 903 14.27 -26.96 18.41
N ARG A 904 14.46 -26.07 17.42
CA ARG A 904 14.71 -26.45 16.02
C ARG A 904 15.95 -27.34 15.92
N SER A 905 17.06 -26.93 16.52
CA SER A 905 18.31 -27.70 16.46
C SER A 905 18.19 -29.06 17.16
N LEU A 906 17.39 -29.17 18.22
CA LEU A 906 17.07 -30.44 18.89
C LEU A 906 16.25 -31.34 17.97
N ALA A 907 15.23 -30.82 17.29
CA ALA A 907 14.45 -31.57 16.31
C ALA A 907 15.34 -32.07 15.16
N GLU A 908 16.20 -31.20 14.62
CA GLU A 908 17.20 -31.56 13.60
C GLU A 908 18.19 -32.64 14.09
N LEU A 909 18.49 -32.69 15.39
CA LEU A 909 19.28 -33.74 16.02
C LEU A 909 18.43 -34.95 16.46
N TYR A 910 17.25 -35.11 15.86
CA TYR A 910 16.31 -36.20 16.08
C TYR A 910 15.81 -36.32 17.54
N GLN A 911 15.77 -35.20 18.28
CA GLN A 911 15.21 -35.14 19.63
C GLN A 911 13.75 -34.67 19.55
N ILE A 912 12.82 -35.55 19.92
CA ILE A 912 11.37 -35.33 19.76
C ILE A 912 10.84 -34.17 20.61
N GLU A 913 11.49 -33.87 21.74
CA GLU A 913 11.17 -32.72 22.59
C GLU A 913 11.42 -31.38 21.90
N GLY A 914 12.18 -31.35 20.79
CA GLY A 914 12.31 -30.15 19.97
C GLY A 914 10.95 -29.66 19.46
N ILE A 915 10.04 -30.59 19.11
CA ILE A 915 8.66 -30.24 18.71
C ILE A 915 7.89 -29.61 19.87
N GLU A 916 7.97 -30.19 21.07
CA GLU A 916 7.29 -29.68 22.27
C GLU A 916 7.74 -28.24 22.59
N LEU A 917 9.04 -27.99 22.56
CA LEU A 917 9.63 -26.68 22.81
C LEU A 917 9.26 -25.65 21.73
N LEU A 918 9.10 -26.07 20.47
CA LEU A 918 8.60 -25.19 19.40
C LEU A 918 7.14 -24.81 19.63
N ILE A 919 6.29 -25.77 20.01
CA ILE A 919 4.88 -25.52 20.37
C ILE A 919 4.80 -24.56 21.55
N GLU A 920 5.64 -24.73 22.57
CA GLU A 920 5.71 -23.84 23.73
C GLU A 920 6.11 -22.40 23.37
N SER A 921 6.82 -22.20 22.25
CA SER A 921 7.22 -20.88 21.77
C SER A 921 6.18 -20.14 20.92
N LEU A 922 5.00 -20.73 20.67
CA LEU A 922 3.91 -20.15 19.88
C LEU A 922 3.12 -19.03 20.60
N SER A 923 3.31 -18.82 21.90
CA SER A 923 2.59 -17.81 22.70
C SER A 923 3.01 -16.35 22.43
N PHE A 924 3.83 -16.13 21.41
CA PHE A 924 4.26 -14.84 20.88
C PHE A 924 3.88 -14.86 19.40
N PRO A 925 3.08 -13.90 18.88
CA PRO A 925 2.73 -13.86 17.46
C PRO A 925 4.03 -13.99 16.68
N SER A 926 4.18 -15.08 15.92
CA SER A 926 5.42 -15.23 15.17
C SER A 926 5.32 -14.25 14.00
N ILE A 927 5.86 -13.06 14.17
CA ILE A 927 6.15 -12.14 13.07
C ILE A 927 7.06 -12.80 11.99
N ASP A 928 7.72 -13.92 12.31
CA ASP A 928 8.35 -14.80 11.31
C ASP A 928 7.36 -15.43 10.29
N ALA A 929 6.05 -15.36 10.54
CA ALA A 929 4.99 -15.96 9.75
C ALA A 929 4.89 -15.41 8.33
N PHE A 930 5.11 -14.10 8.16
CA PHE A 930 4.77 -13.43 6.91
C PHE A 930 5.95 -13.33 5.93
N TYR A 931 7.21 -13.44 6.39
CA TYR A 931 8.33 -12.92 5.59
C TYR A 931 9.59 -13.79 5.51
N ASN A 932 9.65 -14.89 6.25
CA ASN A 932 10.70 -15.89 6.09
C ASN A 932 10.11 -17.28 6.17
N TYR A 933 9.75 -17.86 5.01
CA TYR A 933 9.27 -19.24 4.92
C TYR A 933 10.19 -20.26 5.63
N ASP A 934 11.49 -19.95 5.78
CA ASP A 934 12.50 -20.79 6.42
C ASP A 934 12.59 -20.64 7.97
N ARG A 935 11.90 -19.66 8.57
CA ARG A 935 11.86 -19.40 10.02
C ARG A 935 10.46 -19.43 10.67
N ASN A 936 9.45 -19.88 9.95
CA ASN A 936 8.09 -20.03 10.46
C ASN A 936 7.98 -21.26 11.41
N VAL A 937 7.67 -21.02 12.68
CA VAL A 937 7.60 -22.06 13.73
C VAL A 937 6.54 -23.13 13.43
N PRO A 938 5.30 -22.80 13.05
CA PRO A 938 4.33 -23.79 12.55
C PRO A 938 4.86 -24.66 11.40
N ASN A 939 5.58 -24.10 10.43
CA ASN A 939 6.17 -24.90 9.35
C ASN A 939 7.21 -25.90 9.86
N TRP A 940 8.02 -25.52 10.84
CA TRP A 940 8.96 -26.43 11.49
C TRP A 940 8.23 -27.52 12.24
N ILE A 941 7.22 -27.17 13.05
CA ILE A 941 6.39 -28.14 13.76
C ILE A 941 5.78 -29.11 12.76
N ALA A 942 5.18 -28.61 11.68
CA ALA A 942 4.52 -29.42 10.68
C ALA A 942 5.49 -30.35 9.93
N GLY A 943 6.68 -29.85 9.55
CA GLY A 943 7.72 -30.63 8.92
C GLY A 943 8.27 -31.74 9.82
N TYR A 944 8.52 -31.44 11.10
CA TYR A 944 9.04 -32.41 12.07
C TYR A 944 7.96 -33.38 12.58
N ALA A 945 6.70 -32.96 12.59
CA ALA A 945 5.54 -33.77 12.94
C ALA A 945 5.04 -34.65 11.77
N ASN A 946 5.35 -34.25 10.53
CA ASN A 946 4.69 -34.74 9.31
C ASN A 946 3.16 -34.70 9.42
N PHE A 947 2.66 -33.58 9.92
CA PHE A 947 1.25 -33.28 10.13
C PHE A 947 1.10 -31.78 10.21
N ASP A 948 0.05 -31.21 9.62
CA ASP A 948 -0.24 -29.79 9.71
C ASP A 948 -1.66 -29.58 10.25
N LEU A 949 -1.86 -28.49 11.00
CA LEU A 949 -3.19 -28.04 11.38
C LEU A 949 -3.85 -27.26 10.21
N PRO A 950 -5.19 -27.13 10.21
CA PRO A 950 -5.88 -26.16 9.34
C PRO A 950 -5.25 -24.78 9.43
N GLU A 951 -5.24 -24.03 8.32
CA GLU A 951 -4.46 -22.80 8.17
C GLU A 951 -4.81 -21.72 9.23
N ASP A 952 -6.09 -21.62 9.57
CA ASP A 952 -6.66 -20.78 10.63
C ASP A 952 -6.28 -21.21 12.06
N GLU A 953 -5.86 -22.47 12.25
CA GLU A 953 -5.50 -23.02 13.55
C GLU A 953 -3.97 -23.16 13.75
N ARG A 954 -3.13 -22.88 12.74
CA ARG A 954 -1.68 -23.17 12.77
C ARG A 954 -0.90 -22.41 13.84
N TYR A 955 -1.43 -21.29 14.32
CA TYR A 955 -0.82 -20.48 15.38
C TYR A 955 -1.44 -20.75 16.77
N ASP A 956 -2.49 -21.56 16.85
CA ASP A 956 -3.11 -21.94 18.12
C ASP A 956 -2.20 -22.92 18.88
N GLN A 957 -1.58 -22.40 19.94
CA GLN A 957 -0.71 -23.17 20.81
C GLN A 957 -1.44 -24.34 21.50
N GLU A 958 -2.68 -24.17 21.94
CA GLU A 958 -3.44 -25.22 22.63
C GLU A 958 -3.84 -26.35 21.67
N ARG A 959 -4.18 -26.02 20.41
CA ARG A 959 -4.45 -27.03 19.37
C ARG A 959 -3.22 -27.90 19.10
N TRP A 960 -2.06 -27.28 18.92
CA TRP A 960 -0.81 -28.02 18.77
C TRP A 960 -0.47 -28.85 20.02
N ARG A 961 -0.70 -28.32 21.22
CA ARG A 961 -0.50 -29.07 22.48
C ARG A 961 -1.43 -30.28 22.55
N GLU A 962 -2.70 -30.12 22.22
CA GLU A 962 -3.67 -31.21 22.20
C GLU A 962 -3.21 -32.30 21.22
N TRP A 963 -2.90 -31.91 19.98
CA TRP A 963 -2.40 -32.83 18.97
C TRP A 963 -1.15 -33.56 19.45
N TYR A 964 -0.15 -32.84 19.98
CA TYR A 964 1.10 -33.42 20.43
C TYR A 964 0.90 -34.38 21.61
N ARG A 965 0.06 -34.05 22.59
CA ARG A 965 -0.30 -34.94 23.71
C ARG A 965 -0.88 -36.27 23.20
N GLN A 966 -1.71 -36.23 22.17
CA GLN A 966 -2.37 -37.41 21.59
C GLN A 966 -1.44 -38.23 20.67
N HIS A 967 -0.53 -37.57 19.94
CA HIS A 967 0.19 -38.18 18.82
C HIS A 967 1.69 -38.37 19.03
N ARG A 968 2.32 -37.77 20.05
CA ARG A 968 3.78 -37.83 20.28
C ARG A 968 4.41 -39.23 20.26
N ARG A 969 3.65 -40.28 20.62
CA ARG A 969 4.16 -41.67 20.59
C ARG A 969 4.23 -42.28 19.18
N ARG A 970 3.56 -41.67 18.21
CA ARG A 970 3.47 -42.11 16.81
C ARG A 970 4.37 -41.29 15.88
N VAL A 971 4.90 -40.16 16.34
CA VAL A 971 5.81 -39.31 15.56
C VAL A 971 7.16 -40.00 15.43
N ASP A 972 7.54 -40.36 14.21
CA ASP A 972 8.89 -40.79 13.86
C ASP A 972 9.73 -39.57 13.50
N ILE A 973 10.29 -38.91 14.52
CA ILE A 973 11.08 -37.68 14.33
C ILE A 973 12.24 -37.89 13.36
N ARG A 974 12.83 -39.09 13.29
CA ARG A 974 13.97 -39.35 12.40
C ARG A 974 13.52 -39.37 10.95
N ALA A 975 12.52 -40.19 10.64
CA ALA A 975 11.96 -40.27 9.30
C ALA A 975 11.43 -38.90 8.81
N ASN A 976 10.72 -38.19 9.70
CA ASN A 976 10.14 -36.89 9.37
C ASN A 976 11.20 -35.82 9.09
N VAL A 977 12.24 -35.72 9.93
CA VAL A 977 13.33 -34.75 9.73
C VAL A 977 14.12 -35.05 8.45
N ASP A 978 14.42 -36.32 8.17
CA ASP A 978 15.14 -36.70 6.95
C ASP A 978 14.32 -36.37 5.69
N MET A 979 13.04 -36.73 5.69
CA MET A 979 12.11 -36.35 4.62
C MET A 979 12.00 -34.83 4.45
N TYR A 980 11.83 -34.08 5.55
CA TYR A 980 11.69 -32.63 5.51
C TYR A 980 12.94 -31.95 4.93
N ARG A 981 14.14 -32.42 5.29
CA ARG A 981 15.42 -31.95 4.73
C ARG A 981 15.54 -32.22 3.24
N GLU A 982 15.24 -33.45 2.82
CA GLU A 982 15.29 -33.80 1.39
C GLU A 982 14.30 -32.93 0.60
N SER A 983 13.11 -32.64 1.16
CA SER A 983 12.13 -31.76 0.52
C SER A 983 12.65 -30.32 0.36
N LEU A 984 13.34 -29.78 1.38
CA LEU A 984 13.94 -28.44 1.33
C LEU A 984 15.05 -28.37 0.29
N ALA A 985 15.99 -29.32 0.33
CA ALA A 985 17.10 -29.38 -0.61
C ALA A 985 16.61 -29.52 -2.07
N LEU A 986 15.55 -30.31 -2.28
CA LEU A 986 14.92 -30.43 -3.59
C LEU A 986 14.39 -29.07 -4.07
N THR A 987 13.57 -28.38 -3.27
CA THR A 987 12.99 -27.08 -3.66
C THR A 987 14.04 -26.01 -3.93
N GLU A 988 15.17 -26.03 -3.22
CA GLU A 988 16.28 -25.11 -3.45
C GLU A 988 17.01 -25.43 -4.75
N SER A 989 17.30 -26.71 -5.01
CA SER A 989 17.98 -27.15 -6.24
C SER A 989 17.17 -26.88 -7.52
N LEU A 990 15.85 -26.75 -7.39
CA LEU A 990 14.93 -26.49 -8.49
C LEU A 990 14.74 -25.00 -8.82
N ARG A 991 15.37 -24.07 -8.08
CA ARG A 991 15.34 -22.64 -8.41
C ARG A 991 16.02 -22.39 -9.76
N GLY A 992 15.27 -21.88 -10.73
CA GLY A 992 15.76 -21.63 -12.10
C GLY A 992 15.82 -22.88 -13.00
N ALA A 993 15.36 -24.04 -12.51
CA ALA A 993 15.16 -25.23 -13.35
C ALA A 993 13.95 -25.05 -14.29
N SER A 994 13.96 -25.75 -15.43
CA SER A 994 12.80 -25.77 -16.33
C SER A 994 11.59 -26.43 -15.67
N SER A 995 10.37 -26.05 -16.09
CA SER A 995 9.12 -26.65 -15.60
C SER A 995 9.11 -28.17 -15.69
N GLU A 996 9.62 -28.74 -16.79
CA GLU A 996 9.72 -30.18 -17.00
C GLU A 996 10.62 -30.86 -15.95
N SER A 997 11.77 -30.25 -15.65
CA SER A 997 12.70 -30.73 -14.62
C SER A 997 12.09 -30.63 -13.22
N GLN A 998 11.34 -29.56 -12.94
CA GLN A 998 10.64 -29.39 -11.66
C GLN A 998 9.58 -30.47 -11.47
N ILE A 999 8.71 -30.70 -12.47
CA ILE A 999 7.66 -31.72 -12.42
C ILE A 999 8.28 -33.11 -12.21
N GLN A 1000 9.30 -33.47 -13.01
CA GLN A 1000 9.95 -34.77 -12.92
C GLN A 1000 10.52 -35.02 -11.52
N GLN A 1001 11.29 -34.08 -10.97
CA GLN A 1001 11.95 -34.30 -9.69
C GLN A 1001 10.96 -34.27 -8.51
N TYR A 1002 9.86 -33.54 -8.60
CA TYR A 1002 8.77 -33.63 -7.63
C TYR A 1002 8.06 -34.99 -7.67
N GLU A 1003 7.79 -35.54 -8.86
CA GLU A 1003 7.22 -36.90 -8.98
C GLU A 1003 8.18 -37.96 -8.43
N GLU A 1004 9.47 -37.91 -8.78
CA GLU A 1004 10.50 -38.81 -8.22
C GLU A 1004 10.59 -38.72 -6.68
N PHE A 1005 10.42 -37.52 -6.12
CA PHE A 1005 10.37 -37.34 -4.67
C PHE A 1005 9.11 -37.98 -4.05
N LEU A 1006 7.95 -37.82 -4.69
CA LEU A 1006 6.70 -38.41 -4.21
C LEU A 1006 6.65 -39.93 -4.39
N GLU A 1007 7.39 -40.52 -5.32
CA GLU A 1007 7.58 -41.98 -5.38
C GLU A 1007 8.24 -42.50 -4.10
N LYS A 1008 9.17 -41.73 -3.54
CA LYS A 1008 9.86 -42.05 -2.29
C LYS A 1008 9.03 -41.69 -1.05
N TYR A 1009 8.31 -40.57 -1.10
CA TYR A 1009 7.53 -40.01 0.02
C TYR A 1009 6.10 -39.64 -0.43
N PRO A 1010 5.23 -40.64 -0.67
CA PRO A 1010 3.93 -40.42 -1.30
C PRO A 1010 3.00 -39.52 -0.49
N ASP A 1011 3.11 -39.53 0.83
CA ASP A 1011 2.25 -38.76 1.73
C ASP A 1011 2.81 -37.35 2.03
N ASN A 1012 3.86 -36.89 1.33
CA ASN A 1012 4.44 -35.57 1.59
C ASN A 1012 3.53 -34.45 1.05
N GLU A 1013 2.72 -33.88 1.94
CA GLU A 1013 1.72 -32.89 1.56
C GLU A 1013 2.29 -31.62 0.90
N ARG A 1014 3.49 -31.21 1.31
CA ARG A 1014 4.15 -30.01 0.78
C ARG A 1014 4.50 -30.18 -0.70
N ILE A 1015 5.18 -31.28 -1.04
CA ILE A 1015 5.57 -31.54 -2.43
C ILE A 1015 4.34 -31.87 -3.29
N GLN A 1016 3.33 -32.58 -2.75
CA GLN A 1016 2.05 -32.77 -3.44
C GLN A 1016 1.41 -31.44 -3.84
N ARG A 1017 1.41 -30.45 -2.93
CA ARG A 1017 0.84 -29.11 -3.20
C ARG A 1017 1.63 -28.36 -4.26
N LEU A 1018 2.96 -28.33 -4.16
CA LEU A 1018 3.83 -27.66 -5.13
C LEU A 1018 3.73 -28.28 -6.52
N LEU A 1019 3.71 -29.61 -6.59
CA LEU A 1019 3.53 -30.34 -7.84
C LEU A 1019 2.15 -30.09 -8.44
N ALA A 1020 1.08 -30.16 -7.65
CA ALA A 1020 -0.27 -29.89 -8.12
C ALA A 1020 -0.41 -28.48 -8.71
N GLN A 1021 0.16 -27.46 -8.04
CA GLN A 1021 0.18 -26.09 -8.54
C GLN A 1021 0.94 -25.99 -9.87
N LYS A 1022 2.13 -26.60 -9.96
CA LYS A 1022 2.96 -26.53 -11.16
C LYS A 1022 2.31 -27.26 -12.35
N LEU A 1023 1.77 -28.45 -12.11
CA LEU A 1023 1.01 -29.21 -13.10
C LEU A 1023 -0.21 -28.41 -13.58
N ASN A 1024 -0.92 -27.75 -12.68
CA ASN A 1024 -2.07 -26.93 -13.05
C ASN A 1024 -1.68 -25.72 -13.92
N GLU A 1025 -0.60 -25.03 -13.57
CA GLU A 1025 -0.08 -23.91 -14.36
C GLU A 1025 0.29 -24.34 -15.79
N GLU A 1026 1.07 -25.41 -15.92
CA GLU A 1026 1.47 -25.94 -17.23
C GLU A 1026 0.27 -26.50 -18.01
N ALA A 1027 -0.66 -27.18 -17.35
CA ALA A 1027 -1.90 -27.65 -17.96
C ALA A 1027 -2.70 -26.49 -18.55
N TRP A 1028 -2.89 -25.40 -17.78
CA TRP A 1028 -3.62 -24.23 -18.23
C TRP A 1028 -2.97 -23.59 -19.45
N ASN A 1029 -1.64 -23.40 -19.41
CA ASN A 1029 -0.89 -22.84 -20.53
C ASN A 1029 -1.04 -23.68 -21.80
N MET A 1030 -0.98 -25.01 -21.67
CA MET A 1030 -1.12 -25.93 -22.81
C MET A 1030 -2.53 -25.93 -23.40
N VAL A 1031 -3.57 -25.89 -22.58
CA VAL A 1031 -4.96 -26.03 -23.05
C VAL A 1031 -5.61 -24.71 -23.46
N THR A 1032 -5.01 -23.57 -23.09
CA THR A 1032 -5.48 -22.23 -23.47
C THR A 1032 -4.62 -21.56 -24.55
N ALA A 1033 -3.49 -22.16 -24.93
CA ALA A 1033 -2.70 -21.74 -26.08
C ALA A 1033 -3.54 -21.77 -27.38
N ALA A 1034 -3.15 -20.96 -28.37
CA ALA A 1034 -3.87 -20.90 -29.63
C ALA A 1034 -3.72 -22.22 -30.40
N GLU A 1035 -4.84 -22.79 -30.86
CA GLU A 1035 -4.83 -24.03 -31.64
C GLU A 1035 -3.87 -23.95 -32.84
N GLY A 1036 -2.99 -24.94 -32.98
CA GLY A 1036 -1.98 -25.01 -34.04
C GLY A 1036 -0.61 -24.38 -33.70
N THR A 1037 -0.44 -23.87 -32.48
CA THR A 1037 0.87 -23.47 -31.95
C THR A 1037 1.60 -24.66 -31.30
N PRO A 1038 2.95 -24.66 -31.26
CA PRO A 1038 3.73 -25.68 -30.54
C PRO A 1038 3.39 -25.81 -29.06
N GLU A 1039 2.88 -24.73 -28.46
CA GLU A 1039 2.49 -24.65 -27.05
C GLU A 1039 1.11 -25.28 -26.77
N PHE A 1040 0.28 -25.47 -27.80
CA PHE A 1040 -1.04 -26.10 -27.65
C PHE A 1040 -0.93 -27.64 -27.69
N ASP A 1041 -0.90 -28.26 -26.51
CA ASP A 1041 -0.88 -29.71 -26.32
C ASP A 1041 -2.00 -30.15 -25.36
N PRO A 1042 -3.23 -30.36 -25.88
CA PRO A 1042 -4.39 -30.67 -25.05
C PRO A 1042 -4.33 -32.06 -24.38
N GLU A 1043 -3.61 -33.02 -24.95
CA GLU A 1043 -3.52 -34.37 -24.38
C GLU A 1043 -2.56 -34.39 -23.18
N THR A 1044 -1.38 -33.78 -23.31
CA THR A 1044 -0.45 -33.62 -22.18
C THR A 1044 -1.05 -32.70 -21.11
N GLY A 1045 -1.67 -31.59 -21.51
CA GLY A 1045 -2.35 -30.67 -20.59
C GLY A 1045 -3.48 -31.34 -19.80
N LEU A 1046 -4.28 -32.23 -20.43
CA LEU A 1046 -5.29 -33.03 -19.74
C LEU A 1046 -4.67 -34.01 -18.74
N GLY A 1047 -3.56 -34.65 -19.09
CA GLY A 1047 -2.81 -35.52 -18.17
C GLY A 1047 -2.35 -34.77 -16.90
N TYR A 1048 -1.80 -33.58 -17.07
CA TYR A 1048 -1.37 -32.73 -15.96
C TYR A 1048 -2.53 -32.22 -15.10
N ALA A 1049 -3.64 -31.80 -15.72
CA ALA A 1049 -4.82 -31.35 -14.99
C ALA A 1049 -5.43 -32.48 -14.13
N LEU A 1050 -5.50 -33.70 -14.66
CA LEU A 1050 -5.96 -34.88 -13.92
C LEU A 1050 -5.06 -35.17 -12.71
N ARG A 1051 -3.74 -35.14 -12.93
CA ARG A 1051 -2.77 -35.40 -11.88
C ARG A 1051 -2.79 -34.33 -10.79
N ALA A 1052 -2.95 -33.05 -11.15
CA ALA A 1052 -3.08 -31.96 -10.18
C ALA A 1052 -4.30 -32.16 -9.26
N VAL A 1053 -5.45 -32.52 -9.83
CA VAL A 1053 -6.68 -32.82 -9.08
C VAL A 1053 -6.52 -34.05 -8.19
N GLU A 1054 -5.84 -35.10 -8.67
CA GLU A 1054 -5.55 -36.30 -7.88
C GLU A 1054 -4.71 -35.98 -6.65
N LEU A 1055 -3.66 -35.18 -6.82
CA LEU A 1055 -2.73 -34.82 -5.74
C LEU A 1055 -3.38 -33.93 -4.69
N LYS A 1056 -4.07 -32.86 -5.13
CA LYS A 1056 -4.75 -31.91 -4.22
C LYS A 1056 -6.05 -31.40 -4.85
N PRO A 1057 -7.21 -31.98 -4.51
CA PRO A 1057 -8.50 -31.49 -5.01
C PRO A 1057 -8.73 -30.02 -4.63
N HIS A 1058 -8.88 -29.14 -5.63
CA HIS A 1058 -9.08 -27.71 -5.44
C HIS A 1058 -9.96 -27.13 -6.58
N PRO A 1059 -10.87 -26.17 -6.33
CA PRO A 1059 -11.76 -25.62 -7.36
C PRO A 1059 -11.02 -25.18 -8.64
N ASN A 1060 -9.93 -24.42 -8.51
CA ASN A 1060 -9.14 -23.96 -9.67
C ASN A 1060 -8.55 -25.11 -10.51
N TYR A 1061 -8.24 -26.25 -9.90
CA TYR A 1061 -7.69 -27.40 -10.62
C TYR A 1061 -8.78 -28.16 -11.36
N TYR A 1062 -9.98 -28.23 -10.78
CA TYR A 1062 -11.15 -28.75 -11.47
C TYR A 1062 -11.59 -27.86 -12.64
N ASP A 1063 -11.41 -26.54 -12.56
CA ASP A 1063 -11.70 -25.63 -13.68
C ASP A 1063 -10.70 -25.84 -14.83
N THR A 1064 -9.41 -25.95 -14.51
CA THR A 1064 -8.37 -26.29 -15.49
C THR A 1064 -8.63 -27.67 -16.11
N LEU A 1065 -9.06 -28.65 -15.31
CA LEU A 1065 -9.45 -29.97 -15.80
C LEU A 1065 -10.67 -29.92 -16.74
N ALA A 1066 -11.67 -29.11 -16.42
CA ALA A 1066 -12.83 -28.92 -17.29
C ALA A 1066 -12.42 -28.27 -18.62
N GLU A 1067 -11.57 -27.25 -18.61
CA GLU A 1067 -11.05 -26.64 -19.84
C GLU A 1067 -10.16 -27.60 -20.63
N ALA A 1068 -9.36 -28.42 -19.96
CA ALA A 1068 -8.53 -29.42 -20.62
C ALA A 1068 -9.38 -30.50 -21.31
N TYR A 1069 -10.48 -30.93 -20.69
CA TYR A 1069 -11.46 -31.79 -21.36
C TYR A 1069 -12.09 -31.11 -22.58
N VAL A 1070 -12.37 -29.81 -22.51
CA VAL A 1070 -12.87 -29.05 -23.67
C VAL A 1070 -11.85 -29.02 -24.80
N ALA A 1071 -10.60 -28.68 -24.50
CA ALA A 1071 -9.50 -28.62 -25.47
C ALA A 1071 -9.18 -29.98 -26.11
N ALA A 1072 -9.33 -31.09 -25.36
CA ALA A 1072 -9.23 -32.46 -25.88
C ALA A 1072 -10.49 -32.93 -26.63
N GLY A 1073 -11.51 -32.08 -26.78
CA GLY A 1073 -12.77 -32.40 -27.47
C GLY A 1073 -13.74 -33.30 -26.70
N ARG A 1074 -13.48 -33.52 -25.41
CA ARG A 1074 -14.19 -34.39 -24.46
C ARG A 1074 -15.24 -33.62 -23.66
N ILE A 1075 -16.21 -33.07 -24.38
CA ILE A 1075 -17.19 -32.10 -23.84
C ILE A 1075 -18.10 -32.73 -22.77
N ASP A 1076 -18.48 -34.00 -22.91
CA ASP A 1076 -19.35 -34.68 -21.94
C ASP A 1076 -18.66 -34.85 -20.57
N GLU A 1077 -17.37 -35.15 -20.57
CA GLU A 1077 -16.55 -35.21 -19.36
C GLU A 1077 -16.38 -33.84 -18.71
N ALA A 1078 -16.14 -32.78 -19.51
CA ALA A 1078 -16.09 -31.40 -19.00
C ALA A 1078 -17.40 -30.99 -18.30
N MET A 1079 -18.55 -31.29 -18.92
CA MET A 1079 -19.87 -31.03 -18.34
C MET A 1079 -20.10 -31.82 -17.06
N THR A 1080 -19.63 -33.07 -17.01
CA THR A 1080 -19.73 -33.92 -15.82
C THR A 1080 -18.94 -33.34 -14.65
N VAL A 1081 -17.70 -32.89 -14.89
CA VAL A 1081 -16.87 -32.21 -13.88
C VAL A 1081 -17.56 -30.94 -13.39
N CYS A 1082 -18.03 -30.08 -14.30
CA CYS A 1082 -18.70 -28.83 -13.93
C CYS A 1082 -19.95 -29.09 -13.06
N ARG A 1083 -20.80 -30.06 -13.44
CA ARG A 1083 -21.99 -30.44 -12.65
C ARG A 1083 -21.63 -30.97 -11.26
N GLN A 1084 -20.59 -31.81 -11.17
CA GLN A 1084 -20.12 -32.32 -9.88
C GLN A 1084 -19.57 -31.20 -8.99
N MET A 1085 -18.84 -30.25 -9.58
CA MET A 1085 -18.28 -29.12 -8.83
C MET A 1085 -19.35 -28.12 -8.39
N LEU A 1086 -20.41 -27.92 -9.17
CA LEU A 1086 -21.55 -27.09 -8.75
C LEU A 1086 -22.34 -27.69 -7.58
N ILE A 1087 -22.31 -29.01 -7.42
CA ILE A 1087 -22.88 -29.68 -6.24
C ILE A 1087 -21.95 -29.50 -5.03
N ARG A 1088 -20.64 -29.64 -5.23
CA ARG A 1088 -19.64 -29.62 -4.15
C ARG A 1088 -19.31 -28.20 -3.67
N TYR A 1089 -19.36 -27.23 -4.57
CA TYR A 1089 -19.03 -25.82 -4.37
C TYR A 1089 -20.19 -24.97 -4.91
N PRO A 1090 -21.35 -24.97 -4.22
CA PRO A 1090 -22.50 -24.17 -4.62
C PRO A 1090 -22.13 -22.68 -4.57
N GLY A 1091 -22.30 -21.96 -5.69
CA GLY A 1091 -21.95 -20.54 -5.81
C GLY A 1091 -20.74 -20.24 -6.71
N GLU A 1092 -19.94 -21.25 -7.08
CA GLU A 1092 -18.77 -21.05 -7.94
C GLU A 1092 -19.15 -20.84 -9.42
N LYS A 1093 -19.31 -19.57 -9.81
CA LYS A 1093 -19.77 -19.14 -11.14
C LYS A 1093 -18.92 -19.69 -12.30
N MET A 1094 -17.63 -19.94 -12.10
CA MET A 1094 -16.75 -20.46 -13.16
C MET A 1094 -17.24 -21.80 -13.74
N PHE A 1095 -17.83 -22.66 -12.90
CA PHE A 1095 -18.35 -23.96 -13.35
C PHE A 1095 -19.71 -23.83 -14.05
N LEU A 1096 -20.51 -22.81 -13.70
CA LEU A 1096 -21.74 -22.47 -14.44
C LEU A 1096 -21.39 -21.98 -15.84
N ASP A 1097 -20.50 -20.99 -15.94
CA ASP A 1097 -20.09 -20.39 -17.22
C ASP A 1097 -19.47 -21.44 -18.15
N ARG A 1098 -18.65 -22.34 -17.60
CA ARG A 1098 -18.04 -23.45 -18.34
C ARG A 1098 -19.08 -24.48 -18.78
N LEU A 1099 -20.04 -24.82 -17.92
CA LEU A 1099 -21.12 -25.75 -18.24
C LEU A 1099 -21.98 -25.19 -19.39
N GLU A 1100 -22.37 -23.92 -19.32
CA GLU A 1100 -23.12 -23.26 -20.39
C GLU A 1100 -22.35 -23.23 -21.72
N ARG A 1101 -21.04 -22.94 -21.67
CA ARG A 1101 -20.18 -23.00 -22.87
C ARG A 1101 -20.17 -24.41 -23.45
N CYS A 1102 -20.02 -25.43 -22.62
CA CYS A 1102 -20.02 -26.82 -23.07
C CYS A 1102 -21.38 -27.22 -23.68
N GLU A 1103 -22.49 -26.80 -23.08
CA GLU A 1103 -23.84 -27.04 -23.58
C GLU A 1103 -24.08 -26.36 -24.94
N ARG A 1104 -23.57 -25.12 -25.13
CA ARG A 1104 -23.58 -24.44 -26.44
C ARG A 1104 -22.74 -25.20 -27.48
N MET A 1105 -21.54 -25.67 -27.09
CA MET A 1105 -20.66 -26.44 -27.99
C MET A 1105 -21.28 -27.79 -28.38
N GLN A 1106 -21.98 -28.45 -27.46
CA GLN A 1106 -22.69 -29.70 -27.70
C GLN A 1106 -23.91 -29.49 -28.61
N ALA A 1107 -24.63 -28.37 -28.48
CA ALA A 1107 -25.74 -28.01 -29.36
C ALA A 1107 -25.29 -27.63 -30.79
N THR A 1108 -24.00 -27.32 -30.99
CA THR A 1108 -23.43 -26.91 -32.28
C THR A 1108 -22.74 -28.07 -33.03
N LYS A 1109 -22.37 -29.15 -32.33
CA LYS A 1109 -21.92 -30.44 -32.91
C LYS A 1109 -23.11 -31.27 -33.38
#